data_AF-A0A7C5VBH0-F1
#
_entry.id   AF-A0A7C5VBH0-F1
#
_cell.length_a   1.000
_cell.length_b   1.000
_cell.length_c   1.000
_cell.angle_alpha   90.00
_cell.angle_beta   90.00
_cell.angle_gamma   90.00
#
_symmetry.space_group_name_H-M   'P 1'
#
loop_
_entity.id
_entity.type
_entity.pdbx_description
1 polymer ?
#
loop_
_entity_poly.entity_id
_entity_poly.type
_entity_poly.pdbx_seq_one_letter_code
_entity_poly.pdbx_strand_id
1 'polypeptide(L)'
;ALVRIEDVNPLSNPEDIRAVANYLGSQKVPFTLGLTPFYLDPEQNVTVSISDRPELVKALHHAVKKGAALLLHGCTHQYRGQTTVDYEFWDGLNDTPIFQDSRGYVKERINRALSECSKNGLFPLAWETPHYAASQLDYSVINEHFSTCYERRQTMDVTGTDQLLPFFIPKAEGYPQMIPENLGYISLDNPDPQSMLKYAANNRVVRDGFASFFFHPFVPLEALKELVNGIRELGYTFSDIRTLSHRVISDAGAFATGEGIVTVSLQDQYLEEFCVTPGGRYRDRIISNERVTTRISREVKCPPLYTAVFRPLTDEPARGLFSFFNRPVRFVQKLWKTTDLHPAVPSADVLILVHEAEEGELWLDQESYYLSFRTLGIPVRRLRASDFFEIPMGVNLLVIPRAADRYLTEQQAVIIMDAVARGMNLIYEKESLIGGKLGLTVTGDSVTVEEVMDEYYPRVPILWKEPVYYKPFDMPMEYITYYSDKATGDPLVVGGSYGEGRFVYLATLLDPLTGQGYARYPYFIDVIQRHFNLWPLFRFEKAHVYFEPGDRENTSIEDLVQMWKKSGFQVIYAAGWHVYAEWSYDYERLIKLAHQNAMLVYLWLELPHVNQKFWDENPSWREKTASGEDAIVDWRRLMALTDDSCRQAVLDEVSGMIQDYDWDGVNLAELYFESPLGPSRPDQLTPMHASVRRRFRSEYGYDPIDIFNESSPLYWRGNPEAWDRFEKFRQDLVVELHEIFLRNIESAINKKERDMEIVVTLVDNLIASQTGRYTGIDTRRLIPLQNQVPFTLQIEDPLELWHMGPGRYDRLHSVYRGLTDGTLIFDVNVVPIREFSRSLAPTRQPTGMELYRLISACRQDSNLLALYSESSIYEVDLPYIAHVLAGNVQGRLQTDYWNVSTPHPVVINLDADRHHDLRVNEALWPAYFKGRMLLPPGEHRIQTVPFIQNIANSLKSNARLVDMTGDLLECRMLGRGLEFRYRSSTMNHVILNEKPEKVWLDETIHPVKSEAGMTGYRLVLPRGTHSVRVITRTQGSFSLKNFSIIISALIITLSVGSGFLLAVLYGVRFIRRRRNRNS
;
A
#
# COMPACT_ATOMS: atom_id res chain seq x y z
N ALA A 1 39.39 -13.97 -11.65
CA ALA A 1 38.24 -14.40 -10.82
C ALA A 1 37.78 -13.25 -9.95
N LEU A 2 36.51 -13.24 -9.60
CA LEU A 2 35.86 -12.26 -8.73
C LEU A 2 34.90 -13.00 -7.80
N VAL A 3 34.73 -12.47 -6.59
CA VAL A 3 33.78 -12.97 -5.61
C VAL A 3 32.99 -11.81 -5.01
N ARG A 4 31.67 -11.94 -5.02
CA ARG A 4 30.75 -11.03 -4.35
C ARG A 4 30.10 -11.70 -3.15
N ILE A 5 30.01 -10.99 -2.03
CA ILE A 5 29.23 -11.39 -0.86
C ILE A 5 27.87 -10.71 -0.98
N GLU A 6 26.81 -11.49 -1.11
CA GLU A 6 25.47 -11.01 -1.49
C GLU A 6 24.52 -10.94 -0.30
N ASP A 7 23.38 -10.28 -0.49
CA ASP A 7 22.29 -10.12 0.48
C ASP A 7 22.72 -9.60 1.86
N VAL A 8 23.69 -8.69 1.88
CA VAL A 8 24.05 -8.00 3.10
C VAL A 8 23.08 -6.86 3.33
N ASN A 9 22.31 -6.95 4.40
CA ASN A 9 21.23 -6.03 4.76
C ASN A 9 21.25 -5.75 6.29
N PRO A 10 20.43 -4.82 6.81
CA PRO A 10 20.40 -4.47 8.23
C PRO A 10 20.21 -5.63 9.23
N LEU A 11 19.61 -6.75 8.82
CA LEU A 11 19.44 -7.93 9.68
C LEU A 11 20.56 -8.98 9.54
N SER A 12 21.50 -8.80 8.61
CA SER A 12 22.64 -9.70 8.47
C SER A 12 23.46 -9.78 9.75
N ASN A 13 23.91 -10.99 10.10
CA ASN A 13 24.74 -11.23 11.27
C ASN A 13 26.15 -10.61 11.10
N PRO A 14 26.56 -9.66 11.95
CA PRO A 14 27.87 -9.01 11.85
C PRO A 14 29.06 -9.98 12.00
N GLU A 15 28.90 -11.10 12.71
CA GLU A 15 29.98 -12.07 12.90
C GLU A 15 30.27 -12.87 11.62
N ASP A 16 29.25 -13.21 10.85
CA ASP A 16 29.41 -13.95 9.59
C ASP A 16 30.14 -13.08 8.56
N ILE A 17 29.78 -11.80 8.48
CA ILE A 17 30.48 -10.79 7.65
C ILE A 17 31.96 -10.68 8.07
N ARG A 18 32.24 -10.64 9.38
CA ARG A 18 33.63 -10.59 9.89
C ARG A 18 34.39 -11.87 9.57
N ALA A 19 33.76 -13.04 9.69
CA ALA A 19 34.38 -14.34 9.42
C ALA A 19 34.80 -14.45 7.95
N VAL A 20 33.87 -14.16 7.02
CA VAL A 20 34.13 -14.12 5.58
C VAL A 20 35.24 -13.12 5.25
N ALA A 21 35.14 -11.88 5.75
CA ALA A 21 36.14 -10.85 5.50
C ALA A 21 37.52 -11.20 6.06
N ASN A 22 37.59 -11.82 7.24
CA ASN A 22 38.86 -12.26 7.84
C ASN A 22 39.51 -13.37 7.01
N TYR A 23 38.72 -14.33 6.52
CA TYR A 23 39.22 -15.40 5.65
C TYR A 23 39.76 -14.83 4.34
N LEU A 24 38.93 -14.13 3.56
CA LEU A 24 39.32 -13.58 2.26
C LEU A 24 40.51 -12.62 2.39
N GLY A 25 40.50 -11.76 3.41
CA GLY A 25 41.63 -10.87 3.72
C GLY A 25 42.92 -11.63 4.09
N SER A 26 42.83 -12.72 4.86
CA SER A 26 44.00 -13.57 5.19
C SER A 26 44.59 -14.25 3.95
N GLN A 27 43.72 -14.58 2.99
CA GLN A 27 44.10 -15.15 1.71
C GLN A 27 44.55 -14.08 0.70
N LYS A 28 44.47 -12.79 1.04
CA LYS A 28 44.71 -11.68 0.10
C LYS A 28 43.83 -11.77 -1.15
N VAL A 29 42.57 -12.20 -0.98
CA VAL A 29 41.54 -12.20 -2.01
C VAL A 29 40.74 -10.91 -1.88
N PRO A 30 40.82 -9.98 -2.85
CA PRO A 30 39.88 -8.87 -2.94
C PRO A 30 38.48 -9.38 -3.25
N PHE A 31 37.47 -8.70 -2.72
CA PHE A 31 36.07 -9.12 -2.87
C PHE A 31 35.13 -7.92 -2.88
N THR A 32 33.91 -8.15 -3.36
CA THR A 32 32.84 -7.14 -3.36
C THR A 32 31.77 -7.54 -2.35
N LEU A 33 31.04 -6.57 -1.80
CA LEU A 33 29.91 -6.79 -0.90
C LEU A 33 28.70 -6.03 -1.43
N GLY A 34 27.65 -6.77 -1.82
CA GLY A 34 26.35 -6.24 -2.23
C GLY A 34 25.54 -5.82 -1.01
N LEU A 35 25.31 -4.53 -0.87
CA LEU A 35 24.67 -3.93 0.31
C LEU A 35 23.29 -3.40 -0.06
N THR A 36 22.27 -3.82 0.69
CA THR A 36 20.93 -3.24 0.69
C THR A 36 20.77 -2.44 1.99
N PRO A 37 20.69 -1.09 1.96
CA PRO A 37 20.77 -0.27 3.17
C PRO A 37 19.49 -0.24 4.03
N PHE A 38 18.36 -0.69 3.48
CA PHE A 38 17.09 -0.80 4.20
C PHE A 38 16.57 -2.23 4.16
N TYR A 39 16.09 -2.70 5.30
CA TYR A 39 15.35 -3.95 5.44
C TYR A 39 13.88 -3.65 5.67
N LEU A 40 13.03 -4.24 4.85
CA LEU A 40 11.58 -4.20 4.94
C LEU A 40 11.05 -5.63 5.01
N ASP A 41 10.13 -5.85 5.94
CA ASP A 41 9.32 -7.05 6.02
C ASP A 41 7.88 -6.59 6.22
N PRO A 42 7.09 -6.50 5.14
CA PRO A 42 5.69 -6.11 5.20
C PRO A 42 4.86 -7.07 6.06
N GLU A 43 5.17 -8.37 6.04
CA GLU A 43 4.51 -9.42 6.82
C GLU A 43 4.64 -9.16 8.32
N GLN A 44 5.85 -8.81 8.78
CA GLN A 44 6.10 -8.54 10.20
C GLN A 44 5.95 -7.07 10.58
N ASN A 45 5.63 -6.20 9.61
CA ASN A 45 5.65 -4.74 9.72
C ASN A 45 6.99 -4.22 10.31
N VAL A 46 8.10 -4.77 9.82
CA VAL A 46 9.45 -4.40 10.25
C VAL A 46 10.08 -3.49 9.20
N THR A 47 10.63 -2.36 9.63
CA THR A 47 11.45 -1.47 8.81
C THR A 47 12.69 -1.12 9.60
N VAL A 48 13.86 -1.42 9.05
CA VAL A 48 15.15 -1.20 9.72
C VAL A 48 16.10 -0.60 8.71
N SER A 49 16.74 0.51 9.05
CA SER A 49 17.85 1.08 8.27
C SER A 49 19.19 0.57 8.79
N ILE A 50 20.23 0.71 7.98
CA ILE A 50 21.58 0.37 8.44
C ILE A 50 22.06 1.28 9.59
N SER A 51 21.57 2.53 9.66
CA SER A 51 21.85 3.44 10.78
C SER A 51 21.36 2.90 12.12
N ASP A 52 20.31 2.07 12.12
CA ASP A 52 19.77 1.44 13.33
C ASP A 52 20.66 0.28 13.83
N ARG A 53 21.67 -0.13 13.05
CA ARG A 53 22.48 -1.34 13.25
C ARG A 53 23.98 -1.02 13.31
N PRO A 54 24.44 -0.30 14.36
CA PRO A 54 25.84 0.15 14.46
C PRO A 54 26.87 -0.99 14.49
N GLU A 55 26.51 -2.17 14.99
CA GLU A 55 27.42 -3.32 14.99
C GLU A 55 27.64 -3.91 13.59
N LEU A 56 26.60 -3.90 12.75
CA LEU A 56 26.73 -4.25 11.33
C LEU A 56 27.57 -3.22 10.59
N VAL A 57 27.31 -1.92 10.80
CA VAL A 57 28.14 -0.84 10.23
C VAL A 57 29.63 -1.04 10.57
N LYS A 58 29.95 -1.39 11.83
CA LYS A 58 31.33 -1.73 12.22
C LYS A 58 31.89 -2.95 11.47
N ALA A 59 31.08 -3.99 11.25
CA ALA A 59 31.48 -5.16 10.48
C ALA A 59 31.74 -4.82 9.00
N LEU A 60 30.93 -3.96 8.39
CA LEU A 60 31.15 -3.48 7.02
C LEU A 60 32.44 -2.65 6.90
N HIS A 61 32.69 -1.73 7.83
CA HIS A 61 33.97 -1.02 7.90
C HIS A 61 35.16 -1.96 8.11
N HIS A 62 34.97 -3.07 8.83
CA HIS A 62 35.98 -4.12 8.98
C HIS A 62 36.19 -4.89 7.68
N ALA A 63 35.14 -5.22 6.94
CA ALA A 63 35.23 -5.85 5.63
C ALA A 63 36.00 -4.97 4.63
N VAL A 64 35.71 -3.67 4.59
CA VAL A 64 36.45 -2.70 3.77
C VAL A 64 37.95 -2.68 4.14
N LYS A 65 38.28 -2.69 5.45
CA LYS A 65 39.68 -2.80 5.92
C LYS A 65 40.38 -4.08 5.47
N LYS A 66 39.63 -5.15 5.20
CA LYS A 66 40.12 -6.46 4.74
C LYS A 66 40.18 -6.59 3.22
N GLY A 67 39.75 -5.57 2.47
CA GLY A 67 39.83 -5.53 1.02
C GLY A 67 38.48 -5.56 0.31
N ALA A 68 37.35 -5.39 1.03
CA ALA A 68 36.05 -5.31 0.40
C ALA A 68 35.87 -3.98 -0.37
N ALA A 69 35.35 -4.07 -1.59
CA ALA A 69 34.66 -2.97 -2.26
C ALA A 69 33.15 -3.08 -2.00
N LEU A 70 32.46 -1.94 -1.87
CA LEU A 70 31.01 -1.94 -1.67
C LEU A 70 30.30 -1.74 -3.00
N LEU A 71 29.16 -2.39 -3.13
CA LEU A 71 28.27 -2.30 -4.27
C LEU A 71 26.84 -2.12 -3.74
N LEU A 72 26.03 -1.33 -4.44
CA LEU A 72 24.65 -1.09 -4.03
C LEU A 72 23.74 -2.13 -4.68
N HIS A 73 23.05 -2.90 -3.85
CA HIS A 73 22.15 -3.98 -4.27
C HIS A 73 20.70 -3.60 -3.96
N GLY A 74 20.16 -2.68 -4.75
CA GLY A 74 18.85 -2.08 -4.49
C GLY A 74 18.84 -1.08 -3.32
N CYS A 75 17.70 -0.40 -3.14
CA CYS A 75 17.45 0.40 -1.95
C CYS A 75 16.86 -0.47 -0.84
N THR A 76 15.87 -1.28 -1.18
CA THR A 76 15.15 -2.19 -0.27
C THR A 76 15.20 -3.65 -0.72
N HIS A 77 15.61 -3.93 -1.96
CA HIS A 77 15.57 -5.27 -2.57
C HIS A 77 14.19 -5.92 -2.40
N GLN A 78 13.13 -5.16 -2.72
CA GLN A 78 11.75 -5.49 -2.37
C GLN A 78 10.72 -4.67 -3.19
N TYR A 79 9.66 -5.33 -3.67
CA TYR A 79 8.48 -4.73 -4.32
C TYR A 79 7.21 -5.03 -3.51
N ARG A 80 6.85 -6.31 -3.33
CA ARG A 80 5.71 -6.79 -2.52
C ARG A 80 6.14 -7.62 -1.31
N GLY A 81 7.22 -8.39 -1.41
CA GLY A 81 7.67 -9.36 -0.40
C GLY A 81 8.60 -8.80 0.68
N GLN A 82 9.44 -9.66 1.24
CA GLN A 82 10.50 -9.31 2.20
C GLN A 82 11.78 -8.88 1.45
N THR A 83 12.55 -7.96 2.03
CA THR A 83 13.89 -7.59 1.55
C THR A 83 14.74 -8.83 1.28
N THR A 84 15.45 -8.85 0.15
CA THR A 84 16.33 -9.94 -0.32
C THR A 84 15.64 -11.24 -0.77
N VAL A 85 14.30 -11.26 -0.81
CA VAL A 85 13.52 -12.39 -1.34
C VAL A 85 12.84 -12.04 -2.67
N ASP A 86 12.57 -10.76 -2.89
CA ASP A 86 11.73 -10.25 -3.96
C ASP A 86 12.51 -9.31 -4.89
N TYR A 87 11.98 -9.07 -6.08
CA TYR A 87 12.47 -8.03 -6.99
C TYR A 87 12.24 -6.63 -6.39
N GLU A 88 12.96 -5.61 -6.86
CA GLU A 88 12.68 -4.20 -6.49
C GLU A 88 12.11 -3.37 -7.64
N PHE A 89 12.48 -3.75 -8.88
CA PHE A 89 12.22 -3.01 -10.12
C PHE A 89 11.46 -3.86 -11.15
N TRP A 90 10.97 -5.03 -10.73
CA TRP A 90 10.27 -5.96 -11.61
C TRP A 90 9.08 -6.60 -10.89
N ASP A 91 7.96 -6.79 -11.58
CA ASP A 91 6.86 -7.60 -11.08
C ASP A 91 7.10 -9.05 -11.52
N GLY A 92 7.77 -9.82 -10.67
CA GLY A 92 8.08 -11.22 -10.92
C GLY A 92 6.86 -12.12 -11.11
N LEU A 93 5.66 -11.71 -10.66
CA LEU A 93 4.44 -12.49 -10.82
C LEU A 93 3.84 -12.38 -12.21
N ASN A 94 3.87 -11.16 -12.76
CA ASN A 94 3.29 -10.87 -14.08
C ASN A 94 4.33 -10.89 -15.21
N ASP A 95 5.62 -11.03 -14.86
CA ASP A 95 6.76 -10.88 -15.76
C ASP A 95 6.69 -9.57 -16.58
N THR A 96 6.43 -8.46 -15.88
CA THR A 96 6.44 -7.12 -16.47
C THR A 96 7.12 -6.14 -15.53
N PRO A 97 7.48 -4.92 -15.99
CA PRO A 97 7.89 -3.88 -15.05
C PRO A 97 6.78 -3.58 -14.04
N ILE A 98 7.18 -3.18 -12.83
CA ILE A 98 6.24 -2.85 -11.75
C ILE A 98 5.27 -1.73 -12.16
N PHE A 99 4.12 -1.66 -11.51
CA PHE A 99 3.11 -0.64 -11.81
C PHE A 99 3.62 0.80 -11.63
N GLN A 100 4.61 1.00 -10.76
CA GLN A 100 5.21 2.30 -10.42
C GLN A 100 6.49 2.62 -11.24
N ASP A 101 6.80 1.82 -12.26
CA ASP A 101 7.98 1.92 -13.12
C ASP A 101 8.04 3.31 -13.78
N SER A 102 8.95 4.16 -13.28
CA SER A 102 9.14 5.52 -13.75
C SER A 102 10.54 6.03 -13.45
N ARG A 103 11.02 7.01 -14.23
CA ARG A 103 12.34 7.61 -14.02
C ARG A 103 12.50 8.21 -12.61
N GLY A 104 11.43 8.81 -12.09
CA GLY A 104 11.40 9.42 -10.77
C GLY A 104 11.52 8.38 -9.65
N TYR A 105 10.81 7.27 -9.78
CA TYR A 105 10.81 6.17 -8.79
C TYR A 105 12.22 5.61 -8.56
N VAL A 106 12.94 5.28 -9.64
CA VAL A 106 14.30 4.73 -9.56
C VAL A 106 15.27 5.75 -8.99
N LYS A 107 15.20 6.99 -9.46
CA LYS A 107 16.07 8.08 -9.01
C LYS A 107 15.92 8.31 -7.50
N GLU A 108 14.69 8.37 -6.99
CA GLU A 108 14.43 8.55 -5.57
C GLU A 108 15.02 7.41 -4.73
N ARG A 109 14.81 6.16 -5.15
CA ARG A 109 15.33 4.99 -4.44
C ARG A 109 16.85 4.95 -4.40
N ILE A 110 17.52 5.17 -5.53
CA ILE A 110 18.98 5.22 -5.59
C ILE A 110 19.52 6.34 -4.71
N ASN A 111 18.95 7.55 -4.80
CA ASN A 111 19.36 8.69 -3.98
C ASN A 111 19.18 8.41 -2.48
N ARG A 112 18.04 7.84 -2.08
CA ARG A 112 17.74 7.46 -0.69
C ARG A 112 18.76 6.45 -0.16
N ALA A 113 19.05 5.40 -0.94
CA ALA A 113 20.00 4.36 -0.60
C ALA A 113 21.43 4.89 -0.43
N LEU A 114 21.89 5.71 -1.38
CA LEU A 114 23.23 6.32 -1.34
C LEU A 114 23.37 7.33 -0.20
N SER A 115 22.32 8.09 0.10
CA SER A 115 22.27 8.99 1.26
C SER A 115 22.44 8.21 2.57
N GLU A 116 21.72 7.10 2.72
CA GLU A 116 21.81 6.26 3.91
C GLU A 116 23.19 5.60 4.08
N CYS A 117 23.80 5.14 2.99
CA CYS A 117 25.17 4.65 2.99
C CYS A 117 26.17 5.76 3.38
N SER A 118 26.06 6.94 2.77
CA SER A 118 26.97 8.08 2.96
C SER A 118 26.93 8.61 4.40
N LYS A 119 25.75 8.62 5.05
CA LYS A 119 25.60 8.94 6.48
C LYS A 119 26.43 8.02 7.38
N ASN A 120 26.56 6.75 7.01
CA ASN A 120 27.31 5.73 7.75
C ASN A 120 28.77 5.58 7.28
N GLY A 121 29.23 6.45 6.36
CA GLY A 121 30.59 6.41 5.81
C GLY A 121 30.85 5.21 4.90
N LEU A 122 29.81 4.70 4.23
CA LEU A 122 29.87 3.59 3.29
C LEU A 122 29.67 4.16 1.88
N PHE A 123 30.54 3.78 0.94
CA PHE A 123 30.60 4.37 -0.41
C PHE A 123 30.56 3.27 -1.48
N PRO A 124 29.37 2.85 -1.93
CA PRO A 124 29.22 1.90 -3.03
C PRO A 124 29.83 2.43 -4.33
N LEU A 125 30.51 1.57 -5.10
CA LEU A 125 31.24 1.93 -6.33
C LEU A 125 30.58 1.45 -7.62
N ALA A 126 29.67 0.49 -7.50
CA ALA A 126 28.96 -0.13 -8.61
C ALA A 126 27.52 -0.44 -8.17
N TRP A 127 26.71 -0.85 -9.14
CA TRP A 127 25.32 -1.25 -8.97
C TRP A 127 25.13 -2.74 -9.27
N GLU A 128 24.13 -3.32 -8.64
CA GLU A 128 23.60 -4.66 -8.91
C GLU A 128 22.09 -4.61 -8.76
N THR A 129 21.39 -4.83 -9.86
CA THR A 129 19.94 -4.90 -9.84
C THR A 129 19.48 -6.13 -9.03
N PRO A 130 18.61 -5.94 -8.01
CA PRO A 130 17.81 -6.99 -7.39
C PRO A 130 17.32 -8.08 -8.35
N HIS A 131 17.76 -9.32 -8.13
CA HIS A 131 17.49 -10.48 -9.01
C HIS A 131 17.75 -10.24 -10.52
N TYR A 132 18.58 -9.26 -10.84
CA TYR A 132 18.93 -8.84 -12.20
C TYR A 132 17.76 -8.48 -13.14
N ALA A 133 16.59 -8.14 -12.60
CA ALA A 133 15.43 -7.73 -13.40
C ALA A 133 15.00 -6.29 -13.07
N ALA A 134 14.91 -5.50 -14.14
CA ALA A 134 14.41 -4.13 -14.16
C ALA A 134 13.99 -3.80 -15.61
N SER A 135 13.15 -2.79 -15.80
CA SER A 135 12.80 -2.33 -17.15
C SER A 135 13.99 -1.68 -17.86
N GLN A 136 13.95 -1.60 -19.19
CA GLN A 136 14.94 -0.82 -19.96
C GLN A 136 14.90 0.67 -19.55
N LEU A 137 13.75 1.18 -19.12
CA LEU A 137 13.60 2.51 -18.54
C LEU A 137 14.43 2.64 -17.26
N ASP A 138 14.25 1.73 -16.32
CA ASP A 138 14.94 1.70 -15.03
C ASP A 138 16.45 1.57 -15.22
N TYR A 139 16.88 0.68 -16.13
CA TYR A 139 18.28 0.55 -16.49
C TYR A 139 18.85 1.85 -17.04
N SER A 140 18.08 2.61 -17.84
CA SER A 140 18.54 3.90 -18.35
C SER A 140 18.86 4.88 -17.22
N VAL A 141 18.03 4.91 -16.16
CA VAL A 141 18.23 5.78 -14.99
C VAL A 141 19.35 5.28 -14.08
N ILE A 142 19.43 3.98 -13.84
CA ILE A 142 20.55 3.37 -13.10
C ILE A 142 21.90 3.75 -13.73
N ASN A 143 21.98 3.78 -15.07
CA ASN A 143 23.19 4.11 -15.81
C ASN A 143 23.57 5.60 -15.72
N GLU A 144 22.61 6.49 -15.44
CA GLU A 144 22.88 7.90 -15.15
C GLU A 144 23.62 8.06 -13.81
N HIS A 145 23.28 7.21 -12.83
CA HIS A 145 23.89 7.20 -11.50
C HIS A 145 25.22 6.42 -11.43
N PHE A 146 25.27 5.22 -12.01
CA PHE A 146 26.41 4.30 -11.90
C PHE A 146 27.07 4.05 -13.25
N SER A 147 28.38 4.28 -13.33
CA SER A 147 29.16 3.94 -14.54
C SER A 147 29.50 2.45 -14.65
N THR A 148 29.18 1.65 -13.63
CA THR A 148 29.57 0.24 -13.50
C THR A 148 28.44 -0.57 -12.90
N CYS A 149 28.08 -1.68 -13.55
CA CYS A 149 27.17 -2.67 -13.00
C CYS A 149 27.89 -4.02 -12.85
N TYR A 150 27.57 -4.77 -11.82
CA TYR A 150 28.07 -6.13 -11.58
C TYR A 150 26.86 -7.06 -11.48
N GLU A 151 26.43 -7.63 -12.62
CA GLU A 151 25.15 -8.32 -12.72
C GLU A 151 25.02 -9.12 -14.02
N ARG A 152 23.88 -9.81 -14.17
CA ARG A 152 23.43 -10.42 -15.43
C ARG A 152 22.33 -9.56 -16.05
N ARG A 153 22.66 -8.55 -16.85
CA ARG A 153 21.65 -7.60 -17.31
C ARG A 153 20.62 -8.25 -18.24
N GLN A 154 19.35 -8.08 -17.90
CA GLN A 154 18.21 -8.37 -18.76
C GLN A 154 18.23 -7.48 -20.02
N THR A 155 18.08 -8.08 -21.21
CA THR A 155 18.25 -7.39 -22.49
C THR A 155 16.95 -6.84 -23.09
N MET A 156 15.80 -7.28 -22.58
CA MET A 156 14.46 -6.85 -22.95
C MET A 156 13.58 -6.74 -21.70
N ASP A 157 12.39 -6.17 -21.77
CA ASP A 157 11.43 -6.15 -20.65
C ASP A 157 10.69 -7.50 -20.54
N VAL A 158 11.46 -8.58 -20.37
CA VAL A 158 11.02 -9.96 -20.14
C VAL A 158 12.14 -10.68 -19.38
N THR A 159 11.80 -11.41 -18.30
CA THR A 159 12.78 -12.20 -17.54
C THR A 159 13.39 -13.33 -18.36
N GLY A 160 14.58 -13.79 -17.97
CA GLY A 160 15.31 -14.85 -18.67
C GLY A 160 16.01 -14.41 -19.96
N THR A 161 15.97 -13.11 -20.29
CA THR A 161 16.77 -12.52 -21.39
C THR A 161 18.16 -12.07 -20.94
N ASP A 162 18.53 -12.36 -19.70
CA ASP A 162 19.88 -12.20 -19.16
C ASP A 162 20.84 -13.26 -19.74
N GLN A 163 22.12 -12.91 -19.85
CA GLN A 163 23.13 -13.78 -20.48
C GLN A 163 24.32 -14.04 -19.56
N LEU A 164 24.73 -15.30 -19.47
CA LEU A 164 25.94 -15.73 -18.78
C LEU A 164 27.18 -15.44 -19.65
N LEU A 165 27.64 -14.20 -19.61
CA LEU A 165 28.79 -13.76 -20.40
C LEU A 165 30.12 -14.10 -19.70
N PRO A 166 31.09 -14.73 -20.39
CA PRO A 166 32.37 -15.09 -19.80
C PRO A 166 33.40 -13.94 -19.77
N PHE A 167 33.04 -12.71 -20.15
CA PHE A 167 33.99 -11.60 -20.29
C PHE A 167 33.42 -10.28 -19.77
N PHE A 168 34.33 -9.38 -19.38
CA PHE A 168 34.02 -8.00 -19.01
C PHE A 168 33.55 -7.20 -20.23
N ILE A 169 32.49 -6.41 -20.07
CA ILE A 169 32.00 -5.50 -21.11
C ILE A 169 32.51 -4.09 -20.81
N PRO A 170 33.36 -3.50 -21.68
CA PRO A 170 33.85 -2.15 -21.46
C PRO A 170 32.73 -1.13 -21.59
N LYS A 171 32.91 0.04 -20.96
CA LYS A 171 31.98 1.16 -21.05
C LYS A 171 31.78 1.59 -22.51
N ALA A 172 30.54 1.86 -22.90
CA ALA A 172 30.16 2.46 -24.18
C ALA A 172 29.32 3.74 -23.94
N GLU A 173 29.06 4.51 -25.00
CA GLU A 173 28.18 5.67 -24.90
C GLU A 173 26.75 5.22 -24.55
N GLY A 174 26.16 5.78 -23.49
CA GLY A 174 24.84 5.38 -22.99
C GLY A 174 24.78 4.09 -22.17
N TYR A 175 25.88 3.33 -22.07
CA TYR A 175 25.92 2.04 -21.36
C TYR A 175 27.05 1.98 -20.32
N PRO A 176 26.80 1.40 -19.13
CA PRO A 176 27.81 1.24 -18.10
C PRO A 176 28.81 0.16 -18.52
N GLN A 177 29.98 0.13 -17.90
CA GLN A 177 30.82 -1.07 -17.97
C GLN A 177 30.17 -2.19 -17.15
N MET A 178 30.24 -3.43 -17.63
CA MET A 178 29.62 -4.57 -16.95
C MET A 178 30.67 -5.59 -16.51
N ILE A 179 30.63 -5.89 -15.22
CA ILE A 179 31.34 -7.00 -14.61
C ILE A 179 30.36 -8.20 -14.62
N PRO A 180 30.67 -9.30 -15.32
CA PRO A 180 29.74 -10.42 -15.42
C PRO A 180 29.67 -11.18 -14.10
N GLU A 181 28.49 -11.71 -13.76
CA GLU A 181 28.33 -12.82 -12.83
C GLU A 181 27.95 -14.06 -13.66
N ASN A 182 28.81 -15.08 -13.68
CA ASN A 182 28.74 -16.13 -14.69
C ASN A 182 28.97 -17.56 -14.18
N LEU A 183 29.07 -17.75 -12.87
CA LEU A 183 29.22 -19.06 -12.24
C LEU A 183 28.06 -19.42 -11.30
N GLY A 184 27.22 -18.43 -10.95
CA GLY A 184 26.14 -18.53 -9.98
C GLY A 184 26.63 -18.51 -8.54
N TYR A 185 25.92 -19.24 -7.70
CA TYR A 185 26.16 -19.36 -6.26
C TYR A 185 26.09 -20.82 -5.81
N ILE A 186 26.59 -21.08 -4.61
CA ILE A 186 26.52 -22.40 -3.98
C ILE A 186 25.08 -22.66 -3.52
N SER A 187 24.49 -23.78 -3.93
CA SER A 187 23.15 -24.20 -3.50
C SER A 187 23.02 -24.17 -1.98
N LEU A 188 21.91 -23.62 -1.48
CA LEU A 188 21.64 -23.50 -0.05
C LEU A 188 21.31 -24.86 0.59
N ASP A 189 20.63 -25.74 -0.15
CA ASP A 189 20.21 -27.07 0.34
C ASP A 189 21.36 -28.06 0.41
N ASN A 190 22.27 -28.00 -0.56
CA ASN A 190 23.45 -28.85 -0.63
C ASN A 190 24.67 -28.02 -1.07
N PRO A 191 25.43 -27.44 -0.12
CA PRO A 191 26.49 -26.50 -0.42
C PRO A 191 27.75 -27.20 -0.95
N ASP A 192 27.69 -27.69 -2.19
CA ASP A 192 28.77 -28.36 -2.92
C ASP A 192 29.49 -27.40 -3.89
N PRO A 193 30.77 -27.05 -3.63
CA PRO A 193 31.56 -26.17 -4.50
C PRO A 193 31.90 -26.77 -5.87
N GLN A 194 31.81 -28.10 -6.04
CA GLN A 194 32.35 -28.79 -7.22
C GLN A 194 31.67 -28.38 -8.53
N SER A 195 30.36 -28.11 -8.50
CA SER A 195 29.61 -27.66 -9.68
C SER A 195 30.13 -26.31 -10.21
N MET A 196 30.43 -25.37 -9.31
CA MET A 196 30.97 -24.05 -9.68
C MET A 196 32.43 -24.14 -10.14
N LEU A 197 33.23 -25.03 -9.54
CA LEU A 197 34.59 -25.31 -9.99
C LEU A 197 34.61 -25.89 -11.41
N LYS A 198 33.63 -26.74 -11.75
CA LYS A 198 33.45 -27.25 -13.11
C LYS A 198 33.10 -26.12 -14.09
N TYR A 199 32.19 -25.22 -13.73
CA TYR A 199 31.88 -24.04 -14.56
C TYR A 199 33.10 -23.13 -14.74
N ALA A 200 33.85 -22.86 -13.66
CA ALA A 200 35.09 -22.11 -13.73
C ALA A 200 36.14 -22.78 -14.63
N ALA A 201 36.26 -24.12 -14.58
CA ALA A 201 37.16 -24.87 -15.45
C ALA A 201 36.76 -24.74 -16.92
N ASN A 202 35.46 -24.80 -17.23
CA ASN A 202 34.93 -24.63 -18.58
C ASN A 202 35.19 -23.22 -19.14
N ASN A 203 35.08 -22.18 -18.30
CA ASN A 203 35.35 -20.79 -18.73
C ASN A 203 36.80 -20.58 -19.22
N ARG A 204 37.74 -21.46 -18.89
CA ARG A 204 39.14 -21.39 -19.37
C ARG A 204 39.29 -21.60 -20.87
N VAL A 205 38.26 -22.12 -21.55
CA VAL A 205 38.23 -22.23 -23.02
C VAL A 205 38.19 -20.83 -23.66
N VAL A 206 37.61 -19.85 -22.96
CA VAL A 206 37.54 -18.45 -23.41
C VAL A 206 38.82 -17.71 -22.99
N ARG A 207 39.53 -17.13 -23.96
CA ARG A 207 40.70 -16.28 -23.70
C ARG A 207 40.26 -15.05 -22.91
N ASP A 208 40.97 -14.75 -21.82
CA ASP A 208 40.65 -13.67 -20.88
C ASP A 208 39.27 -13.82 -20.18
N GLY A 209 38.78 -15.06 -20.09
CA GLY A 209 37.53 -15.38 -19.41
C GLY A 209 37.55 -15.10 -17.90
N PHE A 210 36.42 -14.61 -17.39
CA PHE A 210 36.21 -14.35 -15.97
C PHE A 210 35.56 -15.57 -15.31
N ALA A 211 35.97 -15.85 -14.08
CA ALA A 211 35.30 -16.74 -13.15
C ALA A 211 34.72 -15.86 -12.03
N SER A 212 33.44 -15.57 -12.10
CA SER A 212 32.77 -14.57 -11.26
C SER A 212 31.53 -15.18 -10.62
N PHE A 213 31.47 -15.14 -9.30
CA PHE A 213 30.43 -15.80 -8.52
C PHE A 213 30.03 -14.97 -7.31
N PHE A 214 28.91 -15.35 -6.69
CA PHE A 214 28.50 -14.80 -5.41
C PHE A 214 28.37 -15.86 -4.31
N PHE A 215 28.45 -15.41 -3.06
CA PHE A 215 28.41 -16.24 -1.86
C PHE A 215 27.60 -15.54 -0.77
N HIS A 216 26.61 -16.23 -0.20
CA HIS A 216 25.83 -15.71 0.91
C HIS A 216 26.61 -15.88 2.23
N PRO A 217 26.66 -14.85 3.09
CA PRO A 217 27.47 -14.90 4.31
C PRO A 217 27.03 -15.97 5.32
N PHE A 218 25.77 -16.41 5.26
CA PHE A 218 25.21 -17.46 6.14
C PHE A 218 25.51 -18.89 5.67
N VAL A 219 26.06 -19.08 4.46
CA VAL A 219 26.50 -20.39 3.98
C VAL A 219 27.80 -20.80 4.73
N PRO A 220 28.01 -22.09 5.05
CA PRO A 220 29.20 -22.53 5.77
C PRO A 220 30.51 -22.08 5.12
N LEU A 221 31.37 -21.42 5.92
CA LEU A 221 32.62 -20.82 5.45
C LEU A 221 33.56 -21.83 4.75
N GLU A 222 33.53 -23.11 5.12
CA GLU A 222 34.36 -24.14 4.48
C GLU A 222 34.10 -24.27 2.97
N ALA A 223 32.86 -24.11 2.52
CA ALA A 223 32.51 -24.13 1.10
C ALA A 223 33.17 -22.97 0.33
N LEU A 224 33.20 -21.78 0.92
CA LEU A 224 33.93 -20.63 0.37
C LEU A 224 35.45 -20.89 0.34
N LYS A 225 36.00 -21.57 1.35
CA LYS A 225 37.44 -21.90 1.37
C LYS A 225 37.81 -22.82 0.22
N GLU A 226 37.05 -23.89 0.04
CA GLU A 226 37.24 -24.85 -1.04
C GLU A 226 37.10 -24.18 -2.42
N LEU A 227 36.05 -23.36 -2.62
CA LEU A 227 35.84 -22.66 -3.89
C LEU A 227 36.99 -21.70 -4.23
N VAL A 228 37.46 -20.91 -3.25
CA VAL A 228 38.61 -20.00 -3.44
C VAL A 228 39.89 -20.76 -3.79
N ASN A 229 40.14 -21.88 -3.12
CA ASN A 229 41.31 -22.71 -3.38
C ASN A 229 41.23 -23.38 -4.77
N GLY A 230 40.10 -24.00 -5.10
CA GLY A 230 39.89 -24.66 -6.39
C GLY A 230 39.97 -23.69 -7.57
N ILE A 231 39.40 -22.47 -7.45
CA ILE A 231 39.51 -21.44 -8.49
C ILE A 231 40.98 -21.03 -8.70
N ARG A 232 41.80 -20.97 -7.65
CA ARG A 232 43.24 -20.69 -7.77
C ARG A 232 44.00 -21.84 -8.41
N GLU A 233 43.69 -23.09 -8.05
CA GLU A 233 44.30 -24.28 -8.64
C GLU A 233 43.99 -24.39 -10.14
N LEU A 234 42.82 -23.91 -10.56
CA LEU A 234 42.46 -23.75 -11.98
C LEU A 234 43.27 -22.64 -12.70
N GLY A 235 44.10 -21.87 -12.00
CA GLY A 235 44.98 -20.85 -12.55
C GLY A 235 44.40 -19.44 -12.60
N TYR A 236 43.23 -19.20 -12.01
CA TYR A 236 42.67 -17.85 -11.93
C TYR A 236 43.39 -17.01 -10.86
N THR A 237 43.55 -15.71 -11.15
CA THR A 237 43.93 -14.70 -10.15
C THR A 237 42.68 -13.92 -9.73
N PHE A 238 42.53 -13.65 -8.43
CA PHE A 238 41.44 -12.80 -7.92
C PHE A 238 41.80 -11.32 -8.09
N SER A 239 40.89 -10.54 -8.68
CA SER A 239 41.11 -9.12 -8.99
C SER A 239 40.26 -8.22 -8.11
N ASP A 240 40.74 -7.00 -7.86
CA ASP A 240 40.01 -5.97 -7.11
C ASP A 240 39.30 -5.02 -8.08
N ILE A 241 37.99 -4.87 -7.95
CA ILE A 241 37.21 -4.00 -8.84
C ILE A 241 37.67 -2.54 -8.73
N ARG A 242 38.22 -2.11 -7.58
CA ARG A 242 38.73 -0.74 -7.36
C ARG A 242 39.93 -0.37 -8.26
N THR A 243 40.45 -1.33 -9.01
CA THR A 243 41.45 -1.06 -10.07
C THR A 243 40.83 -0.50 -11.35
N LEU A 244 39.51 -0.63 -11.52
CA LEU A 244 38.75 -0.02 -12.60
C LEU A 244 38.39 1.44 -12.28
N SER A 245 38.04 2.20 -13.31
CA SER A 245 37.49 3.55 -13.15
C SER A 245 35.98 3.47 -12.91
N HIS A 246 35.56 3.81 -11.70
CA HIS A 246 34.15 3.89 -11.31
C HIS A 246 33.74 5.34 -11.12
N ARG A 247 32.46 5.62 -11.39
CA ARG A 247 31.83 6.91 -11.12
C ARG A 247 30.40 6.66 -10.64
N VAL A 248 30.09 7.22 -9.48
CA VAL A 248 28.76 7.27 -8.90
C VAL A 248 28.38 8.73 -8.68
N ILE A 249 27.21 9.15 -9.17
CA ILE A 249 26.70 10.52 -9.01
C ILE A 249 25.28 10.45 -8.47
N SER A 250 24.96 11.24 -7.45
CA SER A 250 23.65 11.31 -6.82
C SER A 250 23.49 12.63 -6.05
N ASP A 251 22.30 12.87 -5.52
CA ASP A 251 22.06 14.01 -4.61
C ASP A 251 22.79 13.82 -3.27
N ALA A 252 23.17 12.59 -2.93
CA ALA A 252 24.00 12.28 -1.75
C ALA A 252 25.50 12.58 -1.96
N GLY A 253 25.90 13.00 -3.17
CA GLY A 253 27.27 13.30 -3.55
C GLY A 253 27.78 12.45 -4.73
N ALA A 254 29.10 12.50 -4.95
CA ALA A 254 29.78 11.73 -5.97
C ALA A 254 30.95 10.91 -5.41
N PHE A 255 31.14 9.71 -5.96
CA PHE A 255 32.25 8.80 -5.63
C PHE A 255 32.98 8.40 -6.91
N ALA A 256 34.30 8.35 -6.88
CA ALA A 256 35.08 7.94 -8.05
C ALA A 256 36.38 7.20 -7.72
N THR A 257 36.78 6.32 -8.63
CA THR A 257 38.11 5.66 -8.67
C THR A 257 38.75 5.89 -10.03
N GLY A 258 40.08 5.74 -10.11
CA GLY A 258 40.82 5.97 -11.35
C GLY A 258 40.89 7.44 -11.76
N GLU A 259 40.77 7.70 -13.06
CA GLU A 259 40.81 9.04 -13.66
C GLU A 259 39.46 9.39 -14.31
N GLY A 260 39.00 10.63 -14.12
CA GLY A 260 37.76 11.11 -14.74
C GLY A 260 37.27 12.45 -14.20
N ILE A 261 36.07 12.85 -14.64
CA ILE A 261 35.38 14.06 -14.14
C ILE A 261 34.15 13.62 -13.36
N VAL A 262 33.99 14.16 -12.16
CA VAL A 262 32.76 14.05 -11.37
C VAL A 262 32.09 15.41 -11.28
N THR A 263 30.76 15.39 -11.22
CA THR A 263 29.97 16.61 -11.06
C THR A 263 29.03 16.43 -9.88
N VAL A 264 29.02 17.41 -8.98
CA VAL A 264 28.18 17.44 -7.78
C VAL A 264 27.30 18.67 -7.84
N SER A 265 26.00 18.47 -7.67
CA SER A 265 25.03 19.56 -7.52
C SER A 265 24.86 19.85 -6.03
N LEU A 266 25.00 21.12 -5.63
CA LEU A 266 24.88 21.56 -4.24
C LEU A 266 23.76 22.60 -4.12
N GLN A 267 22.97 22.49 -3.05
CA GLN A 267 21.83 23.37 -2.77
C GLN A 267 22.03 24.06 -1.41
N ASP A 268 22.84 25.12 -1.37
CA ASP A 268 23.24 25.82 -0.14
C ASP A 268 23.91 24.91 0.90
N GLN A 269 24.89 24.12 0.44
CA GLN A 269 25.57 23.10 1.24
C GLN A 269 27.09 23.32 1.24
N TYR A 270 27.77 22.88 2.30
CA TYR A 270 29.23 22.75 2.26
C TYR A 270 29.62 21.53 1.43
N LEU A 271 30.69 21.63 0.66
CA LEU A 271 31.28 20.49 -0.05
C LEU A 271 32.41 19.91 0.79
N GLU A 272 32.34 18.63 1.10
CA GLU A 272 33.42 17.88 1.71
C GLU A 272 34.08 16.94 0.70
N GLU A 273 35.38 17.08 0.52
CA GLU A 273 36.20 16.31 -0.39
C GLU A 273 37.22 15.49 0.42
N PHE A 274 37.32 14.17 0.19
CA PHE A 274 38.35 13.33 0.82
C PHE A 274 38.62 12.06 0.01
N CYS A 275 39.73 11.39 0.30
CA CYS A 275 40.06 10.09 -0.27
C CYS A 275 39.95 8.97 0.76
N VAL A 276 39.31 7.87 0.40
CA VAL A 276 39.29 6.62 1.16
C VAL A 276 40.43 5.73 0.67
N THR A 277 41.36 5.41 1.56
CA THR A 277 42.48 4.50 1.31
C THR A 277 42.00 3.04 1.19
N PRO A 278 42.82 2.11 0.64
CA PRO A 278 42.43 0.70 0.49
C PRO A 278 42.09 0.01 1.82
N GLY A 279 42.65 0.50 2.93
CA GLY A 279 42.36 0.05 4.30
C GLY A 279 41.24 0.83 5.00
N GLY A 280 40.40 1.56 4.27
CA GLY A 280 39.22 2.25 4.80
C GLY A 280 39.49 3.49 5.65
N ARG A 281 40.70 4.08 5.59
CA ARG A 281 41.01 5.35 6.27
C ARG A 281 40.81 6.56 5.37
N TYR A 282 40.31 7.65 5.91
CA TYR A 282 40.15 8.92 5.19
C TYR A 282 41.46 9.71 5.16
N ARG A 283 41.77 10.34 4.03
CA ARG A 283 42.90 11.24 3.80
C ARG A 283 42.47 12.48 3.03
N ASP A 284 43.28 13.53 3.13
CA ASP A 284 43.16 14.74 2.32
C ASP A 284 41.78 15.38 2.41
N ARG A 285 41.21 15.40 3.63
CA ARG A 285 39.87 15.91 3.92
C ARG A 285 39.86 17.43 3.84
N ILE A 286 39.11 17.97 2.90
CA ILE A 286 38.89 19.40 2.65
C ILE A 286 37.40 19.67 2.77
N ILE A 287 37.02 20.80 3.37
CA ILE A 287 35.63 21.26 3.41
C ILE A 287 35.60 22.68 2.88
N SER A 288 34.63 23.02 2.03
CA SER A 288 34.45 24.38 1.52
C SER A 288 34.29 25.37 2.68
N ASN A 289 34.87 26.56 2.52
CA ASN A 289 34.77 27.60 3.56
C ASN A 289 33.39 28.27 3.61
N GLU A 290 32.65 28.19 2.51
CA GLU A 290 31.32 28.74 2.32
C GLU A 290 30.37 27.65 1.79
N ARG A 291 29.07 27.89 1.96
CA ARG A 291 28.03 27.08 1.34
C ARG A 291 27.98 27.39 -0.16
N VAL A 292 27.71 26.38 -0.97
CA VAL A 292 27.67 26.48 -2.42
C VAL A 292 26.29 26.06 -2.93
N THR A 293 25.77 26.82 -3.88
CA THR A 293 24.42 26.63 -4.48
C THR A 293 24.51 26.39 -5.99
N THR A 294 25.63 25.86 -6.46
CA THR A 294 25.89 25.65 -7.89
C THR A 294 26.38 24.23 -8.16
N ARG A 295 26.32 23.84 -9.44
CA ARG A 295 26.87 22.57 -9.93
C ARG A 295 28.39 22.71 -10.10
N ILE A 296 29.15 21.87 -9.42
CA ILE A 296 30.61 21.89 -9.42
C ILE A 296 31.16 20.67 -10.14
N SER A 297 32.04 20.88 -11.12
CA SER A 297 32.83 19.80 -11.74
C SER A 297 34.24 19.74 -11.14
N ARG A 298 34.70 18.52 -10.87
CA ARG A 298 36.03 18.21 -10.31
C ARG A 298 36.71 17.15 -11.16
N GLU A 299 37.96 17.40 -11.51
CA GLU A 299 38.84 16.38 -12.09
C GLU A 299 39.35 15.47 -10.96
N VAL A 300 39.17 14.17 -11.14
CA VAL A 300 39.57 13.15 -10.18
C VAL A 300 40.75 12.39 -10.76
N LYS A 301 41.85 12.35 -10.01
CA LYS A 301 43.00 11.48 -10.25
C LYS A 301 43.32 10.70 -8.98
N CYS A 302 42.68 9.56 -8.82
CA CYS A 302 42.87 8.71 -7.64
C CYS A 302 44.10 7.81 -7.79
N PRO A 303 44.93 7.69 -6.74
CA PRO A 303 45.90 6.59 -6.67
C PRO A 303 45.21 5.22 -6.81
N PRO A 304 45.92 4.18 -7.30
CA PRO A 304 45.33 2.85 -7.44
C PRO A 304 44.69 2.37 -6.13
N LEU A 305 43.47 1.82 -6.22
CA LEU A 305 42.66 1.31 -5.10
C LEU A 305 42.08 2.36 -4.14
N TYR A 306 42.30 3.66 -4.40
CA TYR A 306 41.70 4.74 -3.61
C TYR A 306 40.35 5.14 -4.20
N THR A 307 39.46 5.63 -3.34
CA THR A 307 38.17 6.21 -3.73
C THR A 307 38.12 7.67 -3.32
N ALA A 308 37.96 8.59 -4.28
CA ALA A 308 37.63 9.98 -3.99
C ALA A 308 36.13 10.10 -3.69
N VAL A 309 35.82 10.90 -2.68
CA VAL A 309 34.45 11.14 -2.19
C VAL A 309 34.22 12.64 -2.14
N PHE A 310 33.10 13.06 -2.73
CA PHE A 310 32.61 14.44 -2.77
C PHE A 310 31.22 14.45 -2.15
N ARG A 311 31.10 14.90 -0.90
CA ARG A 311 29.89 14.78 -0.09
C ARG A 311 29.31 16.16 0.25
N PRO A 312 28.02 16.42 -0.04
CA PRO A 312 27.31 17.60 0.45
C PRO A 312 27.08 17.51 1.97
N LEU A 313 27.24 18.63 2.68
CA LEU A 313 26.99 18.77 4.12
C LEU A 313 26.04 19.95 4.37
N THR A 314 24.92 19.69 5.03
CA THR A 314 23.92 20.71 5.43
C THR A 314 24.27 21.43 6.74
N ASP A 315 24.98 20.78 7.66
CA ASP A 315 25.39 21.36 8.94
C ASP A 315 26.81 21.94 8.87
N GLU A 316 27.05 23.04 9.59
CA GLU A 316 28.40 23.59 9.74
C GLU A 316 29.29 22.57 10.50
N PRO A 317 30.47 22.21 9.99
CA PRO A 317 31.31 21.21 10.63
C PRO A 317 31.75 21.67 12.02
N ALA A 318 31.55 20.84 13.05
CA ALA A 318 31.98 21.14 14.40
C ALA A 318 33.50 21.34 14.49
N ARG A 319 33.95 22.60 14.51
CA ARG A 319 35.34 22.97 14.81
C ARG A 319 35.51 23.07 16.35
N GLY A 320 35.78 21.95 17.02
CA GLY A 320 36.30 21.99 18.40
C GLY A 320 36.02 20.80 19.32
N LEU A 321 36.95 20.58 20.26
CA LEU A 321 36.97 19.53 21.30
C LEU A 321 35.83 19.58 22.35
N PHE A 322 34.82 20.44 22.19
CA PHE A 322 33.88 20.80 23.25
C PHE A 322 32.43 20.27 23.11
N SER A 323 32.17 19.32 22.19
CA SER A 323 30.81 18.74 22.03
C SER A 323 30.37 17.79 23.17
N PHE A 324 31.27 17.47 24.11
CA PHE A 324 31.01 16.48 25.16
C PHE A 324 30.26 17.01 26.40
N PHE A 325 30.24 18.33 26.64
CA PHE A 325 29.76 18.90 27.91
C PHE A 325 28.28 19.33 27.93
N ASN A 326 27.55 19.28 26.81
CA ASN A 326 26.14 19.72 26.73
C ASN A 326 25.08 18.61 26.88
N ARG A 327 25.48 17.37 27.20
CA ARG A 327 24.53 16.25 27.39
C ARG A 327 23.69 16.28 28.70
N PRO A 328 24.17 16.80 29.86
CA PRO A 328 23.38 16.72 31.10
C PRO A 328 22.21 17.71 31.15
N VAL A 329 22.28 18.86 30.48
CA VAL A 329 21.27 19.93 30.55
C VAL A 329 20.03 19.60 29.69
N ARG A 330 20.21 18.89 28.57
CA ARG A 330 19.09 18.42 27.72
C ARG A 330 18.28 17.28 28.34
N PHE A 331 18.86 16.50 29.27
CA PHE A 331 18.17 15.38 29.92
C PHE A 331 17.12 15.86 30.94
N VAL A 332 17.43 16.91 31.73
CA VAL A 332 16.52 17.44 32.75
C VAL A 332 15.34 18.20 32.12
N GLN A 333 15.54 18.87 30.98
CA GLN A 333 14.45 19.52 30.23
C GLN A 333 13.51 18.52 29.53
N LYS A 334 14.00 17.33 29.16
CA LYS A 334 13.19 16.25 28.57
C LYS A 334 12.25 15.56 29.56
N LEU A 335 12.51 15.64 30.86
CA LEU A 335 11.72 14.95 31.89
C LEU A 335 10.32 15.53 32.10
N TRP A 336 10.08 16.78 31.71
CA TRP A 336 8.85 17.52 32.01
C TRP A 336 8.14 18.12 30.78
N LYS A 337 8.74 18.06 29.59
CA LYS A 337 8.08 18.52 28.35
C LYS A 337 7.17 17.42 27.79
N THR A 338 5.91 17.78 27.53
CA THR A 338 5.05 17.05 26.60
C THR A 338 5.66 17.17 25.20
N THR A 339 5.75 16.06 24.47
CA THR A 339 6.04 16.06 23.04
C THR A 339 4.78 16.44 22.29
N ASP A 340 4.92 17.21 21.22
CA ASP A 340 3.81 17.54 20.33
C ASP A 340 3.26 16.25 19.70
N LEU A 341 1.94 16.20 19.50
CA LEU A 341 1.29 15.09 18.81
C LEU A 341 1.74 15.09 17.34
N HIS A 342 2.25 13.94 16.89
CA HIS A 342 2.71 13.77 15.51
C HIS A 342 2.02 12.55 14.89
N PRO A 343 1.26 12.73 13.79
CA PRO A 343 0.79 11.59 13.00
C PRO A 343 1.98 10.82 12.42
N ALA A 344 1.76 9.56 12.04
CA ALA A 344 2.81 8.73 11.43
C ALA A 344 3.33 9.31 10.10
N VAL A 345 2.46 10.04 9.39
CA VAL A 345 2.74 10.73 8.13
C VAL A 345 2.22 12.17 8.20
N PRO A 346 2.85 13.15 7.53
CA PRO A 346 2.35 14.51 7.48
C PRO A 346 0.96 14.55 6.83
N SER A 347 0.06 15.35 7.39
CA SER A 347 -1.30 15.53 6.86
C SER A 347 -1.48 16.88 6.20
N ALA A 348 -2.30 16.94 5.15
CA ALA A 348 -2.70 18.21 4.56
C ALA A 348 -3.68 18.98 5.45
N ASP A 349 -3.47 20.29 5.57
CA ASP A 349 -4.46 21.27 6.02
C ASP A 349 -4.52 22.36 4.94
N VAL A 350 -5.61 22.32 4.18
CA VAL A 350 -5.73 22.99 2.89
C VAL A 350 -6.46 24.31 3.02
N LEU A 351 -5.92 25.36 2.40
CA LEU A 351 -6.64 26.60 2.12
C LEU A 351 -6.88 26.71 0.62
N ILE A 352 -8.13 26.85 0.20
CA ILE A 352 -8.52 27.15 -1.17
C ILE A 352 -8.95 28.61 -1.24
N LEU A 353 -8.30 29.40 -2.11
CA LEU A 353 -8.80 30.73 -2.45
C LEU A 353 -9.96 30.60 -3.44
N VAL A 354 -11.04 31.34 -3.22
CA VAL A 354 -12.25 31.26 -4.05
C VAL A 354 -12.73 32.64 -4.53
N HIS A 355 -13.45 32.65 -5.64
CA HIS A 355 -14.25 33.79 -6.10
C HIS A 355 -15.71 33.37 -6.29
N GLU A 356 -16.60 33.86 -5.42
CA GLU A 356 -18.00 33.42 -5.31
C GLU A 356 -18.91 33.92 -6.45
N ALA A 357 -18.46 34.91 -7.24
CA ALA A 357 -19.26 35.48 -8.33
C ALA A 357 -19.05 34.79 -9.69
N GLU A 358 -18.20 33.76 -9.76
CA GLU A 358 -17.99 32.97 -10.98
C GLU A 358 -19.11 31.96 -11.19
N GLU A 359 -19.46 31.69 -12.45
CA GLU A 359 -20.43 30.68 -12.86
C GLU A 359 -19.81 29.74 -13.91
N GLY A 360 -20.45 28.60 -14.17
CA GLY A 360 -20.01 27.66 -15.22
C GLY A 360 -18.69 26.94 -14.91
N GLU A 361 -17.82 26.79 -15.91
CA GLU A 361 -16.59 25.99 -15.83
C GLU A 361 -15.65 26.38 -14.69
N LEU A 362 -15.50 27.68 -14.44
CA LEU A 362 -14.60 28.20 -13.40
C LEU A 362 -15.18 28.03 -11.98
N TRP A 363 -16.50 27.98 -11.85
CA TRP A 363 -17.14 27.59 -10.60
C TRP A 363 -16.96 26.09 -10.33
N LEU A 364 -17.26 25.26 -11.33
CA LEU A 364 -17.09 23.80 -11.24
C LEU A 364 -15.66 23.44 -10.89
N ASP A 365 -14.68 24.07 -11.52
CA ASP A 365 -13.28 23.80 -11.23
C ASP A 365 -12.89 24.11 -9.77
N GLN A 366 -13.33 25.24 -9.21
CA GLN A 366 -13.09 25.56 -7.78
C GLN A 366 -13.74 24.53 -6.86
N GLU A 367 -14.95 24.08 -7.18
CA GLU A 367 -15.64 23.02 -6.43
C GLU A 367 -14.89 21.68 -6.52
N SER A 368 -14.26 21.40 -7.67
CA SER A 368 -13.52 20.16 -7.89
C SER A 368 -12.32 20.00 -6.95
N TYR A 369 -11.56 21.06 -6.70
CA TYR A 369 -10.49 21.03 -5.71
C TYR A 369 -11.05 20.74 -4.31
N TYR A 370 -12.11 21.42 -3.92
CA TYR A 370 -12.71 21.22 -2.60
C TYR A 370 -13.20 19.77 -2.42
N LEU A 371 -13.94 19.23 -3.38
CA LEU A 371 -14.45 17.86 -3.31
C LEU A 371 -13.34 16.83 -3.39
N SER A 372 -12.26 17.09 -4.13
CA SER A 372 -11.10 16.19 -4.20
C SER A 372 -10.50 15.95 -2.81
N PHE A 373 -10.21 17.00 -2.06
CA PHE A 373 -9.65 16.87 -0.71
C PHE A 373 -10.69 16.36 0.31
N ARG A 374 -11.91 16.90 0.29
CA ARG A 374 -12.97 16.53 1.25
C ARG A 374 -13.37 15.06 1.17
N THR A 375 -13.32 14.46 -0.02
CA THR A 375 -13.65 13.04 -0.22
C THR A 375 -12.76 12.12 0.64
N LEU A 376 -11.53 12.53 0.95
CA LEU A 376 -10.59 11.77 1.79
C LEU A 376 -10.55 12.24 3.24
N GLY A 377 -11.47 13.13 3.66
CA GLY A 377 -11.50 13.67 5.02
C GLY A 377 -10.36 14.65 5.31
N ILE A 378 -9.72 15.19 4.27
CA ILE A 378 -8.69 16.22 4.43
C ILE A 378 -9.39 17.54 4.85
N PRO A 379 -8.91 18.23 5.90
CA PRO A 379 -9.41 19.54 6.28
C PRO A 379 -9.23 20.57 5.16
N VAL A 380 -10.32 21.24 4.78
CA VAL A 380 -10.31 22.30 3.75
C VAL A 380 -10.98 23.55 4.29
N ARG A 381 -10.26 24.67 4.21
CA ARG A 381 -10.76 26.03 4.44
C ARG A 381 -10.94 26.72 3.10
N ARG A 382 -12.00 27.52 2.97
CA ARG A 382 -12.22 28.39 1.81
C ARG A 382 -12.12 29.84 2.25
N LEU A 383 -11.45 30.67 1.47
CA LEU A 383 -11.35 32.10 1.72
C LEU A 383 -11.50 32.86 0.41
N ARG A 384 -12.27 33.96 0.42
CA ARG A 384 -12.40 34.81 -0.76
C ARG A 384 -11.05 35.42 -1.11
N ALA A 385 -10.66 35.41 -2.38
CA ALA A 385 -9.40 35.98 -2.82
C ALA A 385 -9.23 37.45 -2.41
N SER A 386 -10.32 38.23 -2.37
CA SER A 386 -10.34 39.62 -1.91
C SER A 386 -10.02 39.81 -0.42
N ASP A 387 -10.23 38.78 0.39
CA ASP A 387 -10.12 38.83 1.86
C ASP A 387 -8.79 38.21 2.34
N PHE A 388 -7.95 37.74 1.41
CA PHE A 388 -6.69 37.09 1.73
C PHE A 388 -5.58 38.13 2.00
N PHE A 389 -5.16 38.25 3.25
CA PHE A 389 -4.07 39.16 3.66
C PHE A 389 -2.97 38.48 4.49
N GLU A 390 -3.20 37.26 4.95
CA GLU A 390 -2.23 36.45 5.69
C GLU A 390 -2.55 34.97 5.53
N ILE A 391 -1.54 34.12 5.76
CA ILE A 391 -1.70 32.66 5.80
C ILE A 391 -2.28 32.28 7.18
N PRO A 392 -3.47 31.66 7.24
CA PRO A 392 -4.00 31.18 8.51
C PRO A 392 -3.09 30.14 9.17
N MET A 393 -2.98 30.20 10.51
CA MET A 393 -2.17 29.25 11.28
C MET A 393 -2.56 27.79 10.96
N GLY A 394 -1.53 26.94 10.81
CA GLY A 394 -1.67 25.50 10.56
C GLY A 394 -1.86 25.11 9.09
N VAL A 395 -2.16 26.05 8.17
CA VAL A 395 -2.22 25.74 6.73
C VAL A 395 -0.84 25.30 6.26
N ASN A 396 -0.78 24.21 5.52
CA ASN A 396 0.45 23.73 4.88
C ASN A 396 0.31 23.48 3.37
N LEU A 397 -0.89 23.66 2.81
CA LEU A 397 -1.16 23.59 1.38
C LEU A 397 -2.12 24.71 0.97
N LEU A 398 -1.68 25.60 0.08
CA LEU A 398 -2.49 26.64 -0.53
C LEU A 398 -2.87 26.24 -1.95
N VAL A 399 -4.15 26.35 -2.30
CA VAL A 399 -4.68 26.08 -3.64
C VAL A 399 -5.27 27.36 -4.20
N ILE A 400 -4.85 27.72 -5.40
CA ILE A 400 -5.28 28.93 -6.11
C ILE A 400 -5.82 28.53 -7.48
N PRO A 401 -7.12 28.20 -7.57
CA PRO A 401 -7.79 27.95 -8.83
C PRO A 401 -7.78 29.19 -9.72
N ARG A 402 -7.98 28.99 -11.03
CA ARG A 402 -7.92 30.05 -12.05
C ARG A 402 -8.86 31.22 -11.74
N ALA A 403 -10.06 30.92 -11.27
CA ALA A 403 -11.04 31.93 -10.87
C ALA A 403 -10.49 32.90 -9.81
N ALA A 404 -9.88 32.37 -8.74
CA ALA A 404 -9.36 33.19 -7.65
C ALA A 404 -8.13 34.01 -8.09
N ASP A 405 -7.23 33.42 -8.87
CA ASP A 405 -5.98 34.07 -9.32
C ASP A 405 -6.24 35.36 -10.11
N ARG A 406 -7.30 35.41 -10.93
CA ARG A 406 -7.67 36.60 -11.73
C ARG A 406 -7.91 37.87 -10.91
N TYR A 407 -8.20 37.71 -9.62
CA TYR A 407 -8.52 38.81 -8.70
C TYR A 407 -7.43 39.02 -7.64
N LEU A 408 -6.33 38.28 -7.70
CA LEU A 408 -5.20 38.50 -6.79
C LEU A 408 -4.48 39.81 -7.13
N THR A 409 -4.13 40.55 -6.09
CA THR A 409 -3.30 41.75 -6.19
C THR A 409 -1.80 41.39 -6.12
N GLU A 410 -0.95 42.27 -6.64
CA GLU A 410 0.52 42.14 -6.54
C GLU A 410 1.00 41.98 -5.08
N GLN A 411 0.37 42.68 -4.14
CA GLN A 411 0.71 42.57 -2.73
C GLN A 411 0.39 41.17 -2.16
N GLN A 412 -0.76 40.61 -2.54
CA GLN A 412 -1.14 39.25 -2.14
C GLN A 412 -0.21 38.20 -2.76
N ALA A 413 0.17 38.39 -4.03
CA ALA A 413 1.16 37.53 -4.67
C ALA A 413 2.49 37.53 -3.92
N VAL A 414 2.97 38.69 -3.45
CA VAL A 414 4.21 38.77 -2.63
C VAL A 414 4.07 37.97 -1.33
N ILE A 415 2.92 38.06 -0.64
CA ILE A 415 2.67 37.29 0.60
C ILE A 415 2.71 35.79 0.33
N ILE A 416 2.07 35.34 -0.76
CA ILE A 416 2.06 33.94 -1.17
C ILE A 416 3.49 33.47 -1.47
N MET A 417 4.25 34.25 -2.24
CA MET A 417 5.61 33.89 -2.63
C MET A 417 6.59 33.85 -1.44
N ASP A 418 6.46 34.76 -0.46
CA ASP A 418 7.26 34.69 0.78
C ASP A 418 6.89 33.44 1.61
N ALA A 419 5.60 33.08 1.68
CA ALA A 419 5.17 31.87 2.37
C ALA A 419 5.71 30.59 1.69
N VAL A 420 5.63 30.51 0.36
CA VAL A 420 6.19 29.38 -0.41
C VAL A 420 7.70 29.30 -0.23
N ALA A 421 8.42 30.42 -0.30
CA ALA A 421 9.87 30.45 -0.06
C ALA A 421 10.27 29.89 1.32
N ARG A 422 9.39 29.97 2.32
CA ARG A 422 9.58 29.49 3.70
C ARG A 422 8.96 28.10 3.97
N GLY A 423 8.59 27.35 2.93
CA GLY A 423 8.14 25.95 3.09
C GLY A 423 6.65 25.70 2.90
N MET A 424 5.84 26.68 2.49
CA MET A 424 4.43 26.45 2.13
C MET A 424 4.33 25.64 0.82
N ASN A 425 3.38 24.69 0.76
CA ASN A 425 3.04 24.01 -0.49
C ASN A 425 1.98 24.79 -1.27
N LEU A 426 2.08 24.78 -2.59
CA LEU A 426 1.20 25.56 -3.47
C LEU A 426 0.65 24.71 -4.63
N ILE A 427 -0.63 24.86 -4.94
CA ILE A 427 -1.21 24.40 -6.20
C ILE A 427 -1.80 25.59 -6.94
N TYR A 428 -1.50 25.70 -8.22
CA TYR A 428 -2.06 26.73 -9.09
C TYR A 428 -2.20 26.18 -10.52
N GLU A 429 -2.96 26.88 -11.34
CA GLU A 429 -3.31 26.38 -12.67
C GLU A 429 -3.43 27.51 -13.70
N LYS A 430 -3.34 27.14 -14.97
CA LYS A 430 -3.40 28.05 -16.13
C LYS A 430 -2.40 29.21 -16.02
N GLU A 431 -2.44 30.12 -16.99
CA GLU A 431 -1.59 31.31 -16.95
C GLU A 431 -2.02 32.20 -15.78
N SER A 432 -1.19 32.33 -14.76
CA SER A 432 -1.56 32.97 -13.49
C SER A 432 -0.57 34.04 -13.06
N LEU A 433 -1.02 34.98 -12.22
CA LEU A 433 -0.13 35.98 -11.61
C LEU A 433 0.97 35.28 -10.81
N ILE A 434 0.59 34.26 -10.05
CA ILE A 434 1.52 33.44 -9.25
C ILE A 434 2.48 32.65 -10.14
N GLY A 435 1.99 32.03 -11.21
CA GLY A 435 2.84 31.34 -12.19
C GLY A 435 3.92 32.27 -12.77
N GLY A 436 3.56 33.49 -13.13
CA GLY A 436 4.52 34.49 -13.59
C GLY A 436 5.59 34.85 -12.56
N LYS A 437 5.26 34.90 -11.26
CA LYS A 437 6.25 35.11 -10.18
C LYS A 437 7.18 33.91 -9.99
N LEU A 438 6.71 32.70 -10.30
CA LEU A 438 7.51 31.48 -10.33
C LEU A 438 8.32 31.33 -11.63
N GLY A 439 8.26 32.30 -12.54
CA GLY A 439 9.01 32.28 -13.80
C GLY A 439 8.35 31.48 -14.92
N LEU A 440 7.06 31.13 -14.78
CA LEU A 440 6.31 30.49 -15.86
C LEU A 440 6.15 31.45 -17.03
N THR A 441 6.65 31.03 -18.20
CA THR A 441 6.50 31.77 -19.46
C THR A 441 5.79 30.91 -20.48
N VAL A 442 4.74 31.43 -21.11
CA VAL A 442 4.09 30.77 -22.24
C VAL A 442 4.96 30.93 -23.48
N THR A 443 5.23 29.83 -24.19
CA THR A 443 6.23 29.77 -25.27
C THR A 443 5.64 29.60 -26.66
N GLY A 444 4.32 29.35 -26.80
CA GLY A 444 3.68 29.12 -28.09
C GLY A 444 2.18 29.41 -28.12
N ASP A 445 1.58 29.13 -29.28
CA ASP A 445 0.13 29.19 -29.50
C ASP A 445 -0.60 28.06 -28.75
N SER A 446 -1.92 28.18 -28.60
CA SER A 446 -2.73 27.15 -27.94
C SER A 446 -2.68 25.82 -28.70
N VAL A 447 -2.45 24.74 -27.98
CA VAL A 447 -2.42 23.36 -28.48
C VAL A 447 -3.63 22.60 -27.90
N THR A 448 -4.18 21.67 -28.68
CA THR A 448 -5.30 20.82 -28.27
C THR A 448 -4.77 19.50 -27.72
N VAL A 449 -5.32 19.06 -26.58
CA VAL A 449 -5.06 17.74 -25.97
C VAL A 449 -6.37 17.00 -25.74
N GLU A 450 -6.35 15.69 -25.96
CA GLU A 450 -7.48 14.77 -25.75
C GLU A 450 -7.02 13.48 -25.05
N GLU A 451 -5.92 12.89 -25.52
CA GLU A 451 -5.25 11.77 -24.88
C GLU A 451 -4.14 12.26 -23.95
N VAL A 452 -4.20 11.85 -22.70
CA VAL A 452 -3.24 12.23 -21.66
C VAL A 452 -2.46 11.01 -21.20
N MET A 453 -1.17 11.20 -20.94
CA MET A 453 -0.33 10.19 -20.31
C MET A 453 -0.07 10.60 -18.86
N ASP A 454 -0.32 9.70 -17.93
CA ASP A 454 0.21 9.79 -16.57
C ASP A 454 1.64 9.22 -16.59
N GLU A 455 2.64 10.01 -16.18
CA GLU A 455 4.05 9.62 -16.23
C GLU A 455 4.41 8.51 -15.23
N TYR A 456 3.58 8.30 -14.20
CA TYR A 456 3.73 7.21 -13.24
C TYR A 456 2.88 5.99 -13.60
N TYR A 457 1.80 6.19 -14.34
CA TYR A 457 0.88 5.13 -14.75
C TYR A 457 0.62 5.13 -16.27
N PRO A 458 1.66 5.06 -17.12
CA PRO A 458 1.55 5.27 -18.57
C PRO A 458 0.72 4.20 -19.28
N ARG A 459 0.49 3.06 -18.62
CA ARG A 459 -0.32 1.95 -19.15
C ARG A 459 -1.82 2.15 -18.97
N VAL A 460 -2.26 3.09 -18.13
CA VAL A 460 -3.69 3.40 -17.94
C VAL A 460 -4.11 4.38 -19.04
N PRO A 461 -4.98 3.99 -19.99
CA PRO A 461 -5.42 4.92 -21.02
C PRO A 461 -6.29 6.01 -20.40
N ILE A 462 -5.88 7.28 -20.55
CA ILE A 462 -6.62 8.46 -20.11
C ILE A 462 -7.07 9.23 -21.35
N LEU A 463 -8.38 9.21 -21.61
CA LEU A 463 -9.02 9.91 -22.71
C LEU A 463 -10.06 10.88 -22.16
N TRP A 464 -9.85 12.18 -22.39
CA TRP A 464 -10.82 13.19 -22.00
C TRP A 464 -12.01 13.21 -22.95
N LYS A 465 -13.21 13.42 -22.39
CA LYS A 465 -14.46 13.41 -23.18
C LYS A 465 -14.48 14.45 -24.29
N GLU A 466 -13.89 15.61 -24.03
CA GLU A 466 -13.83 16.73 -24.96
C GLU A 466 -12.38 17.21 -25.08
N PRO A 467 -11.88 17.51 -26.29
CA PRO A 467 -10.56 18.08 -26.47
C PRO A 467 -10.43 19.44 -25.78
N VAL A 468 -9.30 19.67 -25.11
CA VAL A 468 -9.05 20.88 -24.30
C VAL A 468 -7.85 21.62 -24.85
N TYR A 469 -7.90 22.95 -24.76
CA TYR A 469 -6.75 23.79 -25.11
C TYR A 469 -5.87 24.08 -23.89
N TYR A 470 -4.56 23.89 -24.07
CA TYR A 470 -3.52 24.41 -23.18
C TYR A 470 -2.54 25.26 -23.98
N LYS A 471 -1.68 26.02 -23.30
CA LYS A 471 -0.57 26.71 -23.97
C LYS A 471 0.74 26.09 -23.51
N PRO A 472 1.65 25.74 -24.43
CA PRO A 472 2.99 25.32 -24.09
C PRO A 472 3.68 26.38 -23.21
N PHE A 473 4.43 25.90 -22.23
CA PHE A 473 5.11 26.76 -21.27
C PHE A 473 6.55 26.31 -21.05
N ASP A 474 7.33 27.21 -20.49
CA ASP A 474 8.67 26.94 -19.99
C ASP A 474 8.80 27.54 -18.58
N MET A 475 9.67 26.92 -17.78
CA MET A 475 10.01 27.39 -16.43
C MET A 475 11.52 27.31 -16.24
N PRO A 476 12.16 28.34 -15.68
CA PRO A 476 13.61 28.34 -15.47
C PRO A 476 14.08 27.36 -14.39
N MET A 477 13.16 26.79 -13.61
CA MET A 477 13.43 25.87 -12.52
C MET A 477 13.23 24.42 -12.96
N GLU A 478 13.99 23.49 -12.37
CA GLU A 478 13.75 22.06 -12.57
C GLU A 478 12.38 21.66 -12.01
N TYR A 479 11.65 20.86 -12.77
CA TYR A 479 10.35 20.31 -12.39
C TYR A 479 10.26 18.84 -12.78
N ILE A 480 9.34 18.13 -12.12
CA ILE A 480 8.93 16.77 -12.42
C ILE A 480 7.61 16.84 -13.18
N THR A 481 7.50 16.14 -14.31
CA THR A 481 6.23 15.98 -15.03
C THR A 481 5.44 14.82 -14.42
N TYR A 482 4.16 15.06 -14.14
CA TYR A 482 3.20 14.06 -13.66
C TYR A 482 2.24 13.63 -14.76
N TYR A 483 1.81 14.58 -15.59
CA TYR A 483 0.96 14.32 -16.75
C TYR A 483 1.52 15.04 -17.97
N SER A 484 1.44 14.40 -19.12
CA SER A 484 1.80 14.97 -20.41
C SER A 484 0.69 14.78 -21.45
N ASP A 485 0.69 15.61 -22.48
CA ASP A 485 -0.04 15.31 -23.71
C ASP A 485 0.63 14.11 -24.37
N LYS A 486 -0.13 13.05 -24.64
CA LYS A 486 0.40 11.83 -25.23
C LYS A 486 0.89 12.04 -26.67
N ALA A 487 0.32 13.00 -27.40
CA ALA A 487 0.67 13.25 -28.79
C ALA A 487 1.96 14.06 -28.93
N THR A 488 2.11 15.13 -28.17
CA THR A 488 3.27 16.05 -28.26
C THR A 488 4.38 15.73 -27.26
N GLY A 489 4.05 15.09 -26.13
CA GLY A 489 4.95 14.94 -24.99
C GLY A 489 5.04 16.20 -24.12
N ASP A 490 4.26 17.24 -24.41
CA ASP A 490 4.28 18.48 -23.63
C ASP A 490 3.77 18.23 -22.21
N PRO A 491 4.40 18.84 -21.19
CA PRO A 491 3.94 18.72 -19.82
C PRO A 491 2.57 19.40 -19.63
N LEU A 492 1.65 18.73 -18.95
CA LEU A 492 0.34 19.24 -18.56
C LEU A 492 0.23 19.48 -17.06
N VAL A 493 0.88 18.63 -16.25
CA VAL A 493 0.95 18.81 -14.80
C VAL A 493 2.39 18.61 -14.37
N VAL A 494 2.94 19.60 -13.69
CA VAL A 494 4.33 19.56 -13.21
C VAL A 494 4.41 19.92 -11.74
N GLY A 495 5.39 19.36 -11.04
CA GLY A 495 5.74 19.77 -9.70
C GLY A 495 7.17 20.25 -9.60
N GLY A 496 7.37 21.41 -8.98
CA GLY A 496 8.70 21.97 -8.73
C GLY A 496 8.86 22.42 -7.28
N SER A 497 9.99 23.07 -7.00
CA SER A 497 10.31 23.67 -5.70
C SER A 497 10.67 25.14 -5.84
N TYR A 498 10.37 25.94 -4.82
CA TYR A 498 10.75 27.35 -4.74
C TYR A 498 11.09 27.72 -3.30
N GLY A 499 12.35 28.07 -3.04
CA GLY A 499 12.87 28.18 -1.67
C GLY A 499 12.77 26.85 -0.94
N GLU A 500 12.22 26.85 0.28
CA GLU A 500 11.96 25.63 1.06
C GLU A 500 10.62 24.96 0.70
N GLY A 501 9.74 25.64 -0.05
CA GLY A 501 8.42 25.17 -0.43
C GLY A 501 8.37 24.44 -1.76
N ARG A 502 7.22 23.83 -2.04
CA ARG A 502 6.95 23.05 -3.24
C ARG A 502 5.70 23.56 -3.93
N PHE A 503 5.63 23.39 -5.25
CA PHE A 503 4.43 23.72 -6.01
C PHE A 503 4.04 22.63 -7.00
N VAL A 504 2.74 22.53 -7.30
CA VAL A 504 2.19 21.79 -8.44
C VAL A 504 1.46 22.79 -9.35
N TYR A 505 1.76 22.72 -10.64
CA TYR A 505 1.16 23.54 -11.68
C TYR A 505 0.37 22.66 -12.65
N LEU A 506 -0.86 23.09 -13.00
CA LEU A 506 -1.68 22.46 -14.04
C LEU A 506 -1.85 23.41 -15.24
N ALA A 507 -1.47 22.98 -16.44
CA ALA A 507 -1.63 23.71 -17.70
C ALA A 507 -3.11 23.79 -18.16
N THR A 508 -3.98 22.98 -17.54
CA THR A 508 -5.44 23.01 -17.72
C THR A 508 -6.14 23.23 -16.38
N LEU A 509 -7.45 23.49 -16.44
CA LEU A 509 -8.32 23.38 -15.26
C LEU A 509 -8.34 21.92 -14.79
N LEU A 510 -8.48 21.69 -13.48
CA LEU A 510 -8.56 20.36 -12.86
C LEU A 510 -9.80 19.60 -13.33
N ASP A 511 -11.00 20.16 -13.15
CA ASP A 511 -12.25 19.54 -13.60
C ASP A 511 -13.38 20.58 -13.77
N PRO A 512 -13.46 21.21 -14.96
CA PRO A 512 -14.52 22.17 -15.27
C PRO A 512 -15.82 21.50 -15.72
N LEU A 513 -15.89 20.17 -15.83
CA LEU A 513 -17.04 19.45 -16.38
C LEU A 513 -17.98 18.96 -15.29
N THR A 514 -17.43 18.36 -14.23
CA THR A 514 -18.24 17.70 -13.19
C THR A 514 -18.24 18.47 -11.88
N GLY A 515 -17.20 19.27 -11.64
CA GLY A 515 -16.93 19.89 -10.35
C GLY A 515 -16.64 18.90 -9.23
N GLN A 516 -16.41 17.62 -9.54
CA GLN A 516 -16.14 16.56 -8.56
C GLN A 516 -14.70 16.02 -8.60
N GLY A 517 -13.89 16.48 -9.55
CA GLY A 517 -12.44 16.21 -9.60
C GLY A 517 -12.06 14.91 -10.28
N TYR A 518 -12.95 14.27 -11.04
CA TYR A 518 -12.69 12.94 -11.63
C TYR A 518 -12.65 12.92 -13.16
N ALA A 519 -12.98 14.02 -13.85
CA ALA A 519 -13.13 13.99 -15.31
C ALA A 519 -11.82 14.06 -16.11
N ARG A 520 -10.69 14.41 -15.48
CA ARG A 520 -9.42 14.64 -16.21
C ARG A 520 -8.22 13.89 -15.67
N TYR A 521 -7.88 14.12 -14.40
CA TYR A 521 -6.65 13.63 -13.76
C TYR A 521 -7.02 12.62 -12.66
N PRO A 522 -7.18 11.32 -12.96
CA PRO A 522 -7.67 10.33 -12.00
C PRO A 522 -6.83 10.29 -10.73
N TYR A 523 -5.51 10.39 -10.85
CA TYR A 523 -4.56 10.24 -9.75
C TYR A 523 -4.09 11.58 -9.18
N PHE A 524 -4.91 12.63 -9.29
CA PHE A 524 -4.59 13.96 -8.72
C PHE A 524 -4.16 13.89 -7.25
N ILE A 525 -4.82 13.07 -6.43
CA ILE A 525 -4.47 12.90 -5.00
C ILE A 525 -3.13 12.20 -4.82
N ASP A 526 -2.77 11.28 -5.72
CA ASP A 526 -1.46 10.63 -5.71
C ASP A 526 -0.34 11.64 -6.06
N VAL A 527 -0.60 12.60 -6.95
CA VAL A 527 0.32 13.73 -7.19
C VAL A 527 0.55 14.54 -5.91
N ILE A 528 -0.50 14.78 -5.11
CA ILE A 528 -0.37 15.49 -3.83
C ILE A 528 0.50 14.69 -2.85
N GLN A 529 0.28 13.38 -2.78
CA GLN A 529 1.05 12.49 -1.94
C GLN A 529 2.53 12.46 -2.37
N ARG A 530 2.82 12.24 -3.65
CA ARG A 530 4.19 12.13 -4.17
C ARG A 530 4.95 13.44 -4.06
N HIS A 531 4.33 14.54 -4.46
CA HIS A 531 5.01 15.84 -4.53
C HIS A 531 5.15 16.49 -3.16
N PHE A 532 4.10 16.48 -2.35
CA PHE A 532 4.08 17.19 -1.07
C PHE A 532 4.30 16.29 0.16
N ASN A 533 4.26 14.96 0.00
CA ASN A 533 4.29 13.99 1.09
C ASN A 533 3.18 14.22 2.12
N LEU A 534 1.97 14.54 1.63
CA LEU A 534 0.79 14.79 2.44
C LEU A 534 -0.21 13.64 2.29
N TRP A 535 -0.67 13.10 3.42
CA TRP A 535 -1.59 11.98 3.48
C TRP A 535 -2.88 12.33 4.24
N PRO A 536 -4.02 11.71 3.90
CA PRO A 536 -5.17 11.68 4.80
C PRO A 536 -4.84 10.97 6.12
N LEU A 537 -5.55 11.31 7.20
CA LEU A 537 -5.22 10.82 8.55
C LEU A 537 -6.12 9.70 9.06
N PHE A 538 -7.42 9.83 8.81
CA PHE A 538 -8.43 8.97 9.41
C PHE A 538 -8.72 7.80 8.49
N ARG A 539 -8.92 6.63 9.08
CA ARG A 539 -9.24 5.40 8.35
C ARG A 539 -10.48 4.76 8.95
N PHE A 540 -11.38 4.29 8.10
CA PHE A 540 -12.53 3.49 8.49
C PHE A 540 -12.43 2.15 7.77
N GLU A 541 -12.05 1.11 8.50
CA GLU A 541 -11.65 -0.19 7.97
C GLU A 541 -12.82 -1.18 8.01
N LYS A 542 -13.89 -0.85 7.28
CA LYS A 542 -15.14 -1.63 7.18
C LYS A 542 -15.63 -1.85 5.74
N ALA A 543 -14.72 -1.79 4.76
CA ALA A 543 -15.09 -2.16 3.39
C ALA A 543 -15.27 -3.68 3.26
N HIS A 544 -16.17 -4.10 2.38
CA HIS A 544 -16.28 -5.47 1.91
C HIS A 544 -15.61 -5.57 0.53
N VAL A 545 -15.11 -6.74 0.16
CA VAL A 545 -14.52 -6.98 -1.16
C VAL A 545 -14.79 -8.41 -1.64
N TYR A 546 -14.98 -8.57 -2.95
CA TYR A 546 -15.07 -9.89 -3.58
C TYR A 546 -13.70 -10.44 -3.94
N PHE A 547 -13.51 -11.73 -3.67
CA PHE A 547 -12.27 -12.45 -3.91
C PHE A 547 -12.53 -13.69 -4.76
N GLU A 548 -11.95 -13.69 -5.96
CA GLU A 548 -11.89 -14.81 -6.90
C GLU A 548 -10.48 -15.45 -6.80
N PRO A 549 -10.33 -16.62 -6.14
CA PRO A 549 -9.06 -17.34 -6.07
C PRO A 549 -8.39 -17.59 -7.42
N GLY A 550 -9.17 -17.78 -8.50
CA GLY A 550 -8.65 -17.96 -9.86
C GLY A 550 -7.81 -16.79 -10.38
N ASP A 551 -8.05 -15.57 -9.90
CA ASP A 551 -7.26 -14.38 -10.27
C ASP A 551 -5.95 -14.27 -9.47
N ARG A 552 -5.75 -15.11 -8.46
CA ARG A 552 -4.66 -15.01 -7.46
C ARG A 552 -3.91 -16.33 -7.25
N GLU A 553 -3.90 -17.23 -8.23
CA GLU A 553 -3.26 -18.56 -8.13
C GLU A 553 -1.79 -18.53 -7.65
N ASN A 554 -1.05 -17.46 -7.97
CA ASN A 554 0.36 -17.28 -7.59
C ASN A 554 0.59 -16.40 -6.35
N THR A 555 -0.47 -15.98 -5.65
CA THR A 555 -0.36 -15.13 -4.44
C THR A 555 -0.61 -15.98 -3.20
N SER A 556 0.25 -15.85 -2.18
CA SER A 556 0.02 -16.56 -0.92
C SER A 556 -1.20 -16.01 -0.17
N ILE A 557 -1.88 -16.86 0.59
CA ILE A 557 -3.04 -16.45 1.40
C ILE A 557 -2.61 -15.42 2.45
N GLU A 558 -1.39 -15.55 2.99
CA GLU A 558 -0.80 -14.60 3.93
C GLU A 558 -0.68 -13.19 3.33
N ASP A 559 -0.15 -13.07 2.11
CA ASP A 559 0.00 -11.78 1.42
C ASP A 559 -1.36 -11.15 1.12
N LEU A 560 -2.34 -11.95 0.69
CA LEU A 560 -3.72 -11.50 0.47
C LEU A 560 -4.32 -10.92 1.75
N VAL A 561 -4.24 -11.65 2.86
CA VAL A 561 -4.77 -11.24 4.16
C VAL A 561 -4.12 -9.95 4.65
N GLN A 562 -2.80 -9.80 4.49
CA GLN A 562 -2.08 -8.58 4.87
C GLN A 562 -2.47 -7.39 4.01
N MET A 563 -2.53 -7.59 2.69
CA MET A 563 -2.94 -6.56 1.75
C MET A 563 -4.36 -6.09 2.06
N TRP A 564 -5.32 -7.01 2.26
CA TRP A 564 -6.69 -6.65 2.59
C TRP A 564 -6.79 -5.87 3.89
N LYS A 565 -6.06 -6.32 4.91
CA LYS A 565 -6.04 -5.62 6.20
C LYS A 565 -5.45 -4.22 6.07
N LYS A 566 -4.37 -4.06 5.32
CA LYS A 566 -3.72 -2.77 5.05
C LYS A 566 -4.61 -1.83 4.22
N SER A 567 -5.45 -2.37 3.33
CA SER A 567 -6.41 -1.59 2.52
C SER A 567 -7.69 -1.23 3.29
N GLY A 568 -7.92 -1.86 4.45
CA GLY A 568 -9.07 -1.62 5.32
C GLY A 568 -10.31 -2.44 4.95
N PHE A 569 -10.13 -3.58 4.28
CA PHE A 569 -11.20 -4.56 4.09
C PHE A 569 -11.44 -5.33 5.38
N GLN A 570 -12.71 -5.54 5.71
CA GLN A 570 -13.17 -6.27 6.88
C GLN A 570 -13.91 -7.56 6.50
N VAL A 571 -14.67 -7.56 5.40
CA VAL A 571 -15.42 -8.73 4.93
C VAL A 571 -14.92 -9.14 3.56
N ILE A 572 -14.58 -10.42 3.41
CA ILE A 572 -14.13 -11.01 2.14
C ILE A 572 -15.24 -11.95 1.65
N TYR A 573 -15.84 -11.65 0.51
CA TYR A 573 -16.74 -12.57 -0.20
C TYR A 573 -15.90 -13.50 -1.06
N ALA A 574 -15.57 -14.69 -0.55
CA ALA A 574 -14.71 -15.65 -1.23
C ALA A 574 -15.53 -16.58 -2.11
N ALA A 575 -15.20 -16.63 -3.39
CA ALA A 575 -15.86 -17.49 -4.38
C ALA A 575 -15.84 -18.97 -3.94
N GLY A 576 -17.04 -19.55 -3.80
CA GLY A 576 -17.25 -20.91 -3.30
C GLY A 576 -17.07 -22.03 -4.33
N TRP A 577 -16.79 -21.70 -5.59
CA TRP A 577 -16.83 -22.65 -6.72
C TRP A 577 -15.46 -23.19 -7.17
N HIS A 578 -14.36 -22.86 -6.50
CA HIS A 578 -13.02 -23.43 -6.79
C HIS A 578 -12.86 -24.83 -6.21
N VAL A 579 -13.72 -25.72 -6.68
CA VAL A 579 -13.74 -27.15 -6.38
C VAL A 579 -13.67 -27.91 -7.69
N TYR A 580 -12.57 -28.63 -7.87
CA TYR A 580 -12.24 -29.42 -9.05
C TYR A 580 -12.05 -30.88 -8.64
N ALA A 581 -11.91 -31.77 -9.63
CA ALA A 581 -11.76 -33.21 -9.36
C ALA A 581 -10.53 -33.55 -8.50
N GLU A 582 -9.41 -32.84 -8.72
CA GLU A 582 -8.10 -33.14 -8.08
C GLU A 582 -7.61 -32.03 -7.14
N TRP A 583 -8.28 -30.87 -7.12
CA TRP A 583 -7.84 -29.71 -6.36
C TRP A 583 -9.04 -28.92 -5.84
N SER A 584 -8.88 -28.32 -4.66
CA SER A 584 -9.82 -27.36 -4.10
C SER A 584 -9.03 -26.28 -3.39
N TYR A 585 -9.53 -25.05 -3.43
CA TYR A 585 -8.88 -23.95 -2.75
C TYR A 585 -8.86 -24.16 -1.23
N ASP A 586 -7.78 -23.72 -0.56
CA ASP A 586 -7.58 -23.90 0.89
C ASP A 586 -8.39 -22.87 1.69
N TYR A 587 -9.72 -23.05 1.71
CA TYR A 587 -10.65 -22.19 2.43
C TYR A 587 -10.42 -22.22 3.94
N GLU A 588 -10.00 -23.35 4.52
CA GLU A 588 -9.71 -23.46 5.96
C GLU A 588 -8.58 -22.51 6.37
N ARG A 589 -7.47 -22.50 5.63
CA ARG A 589 -6.34 -21.60 5.88
C ARG A 589 -6.72 -20.14 5.67
N LEU A 590 -7.46 -19.82 4.60
CA LEU A 590 -7.98 -18.47 4.33
C LEU A 590 -8.78 -17.92 5.52
N ILE A 591 -9.80 -18.66 5.95
CA ILE A 591 -10.69 -18.26 7.04
C ILE A 591 -9.91 -18.07 8.34
N LYS A 592 -9.02 -19.01 8.65
CA LYS A 592 -8.19 -18.95 9.87
C LYS A 592 -7.30 -17.70 9.90
N LEU A 593 -6.59 -17.40 8.81
CA LEU A 593 -5.70 -16.24 8.74
C LEU A 593 -6.48 -14.91 8.75
N ALA A 594 -7.63 -14.87 8.09
CA ALA A 594 -8.53 -13.72 8.14
C ALA A 594 -9.04 -13.45 9.57
N HIS A 595 -9.50 -14.49 10.29
CA HIS A 595 -9.95 -14.37 11.68
C HIS A 595 -8.85 -13.89 12.62
N GLN A 596 -7.60 -14.35 12.41
CA GLN A 596 -6.43 -13.90 13.17
C GLN A 596 -6.09 -12.42 12.97
N ASN A 597 -6.61 -11.79 11.92
CA ASN A 597 -6.41 -10.38 11.58
C ASN A 597 -7.70 -9.53 11.72
N ALA A 598 -8.70 -10.04 12.46
CA ALA A 598 -10.01 -9.41 12.64
C ALA A 598 -10.67 -9.05 11.30
N MET A 599 -10.73 -10.03 10.40
CA MET A 599 -11.55 -10.00 9.17
C MET A 599 -12.53 -11.16 9.20
N LEU A 600 -13.60 -11.03 8.42
CA LEU A 600 -14.66 -12.01 8.25
C LEU A 600 -14.61 -12.57 6.82
N VAL A 601 -14.96 -13.84 6.65
CA VAL A 601 -14.99 -14.50 5.34
C VAL A 601 -16.36 -15.11 5.09
N TYR A 602 -16.98 -14.70 3.98
CA TYR A 602 -18.32 -15.08 3.59
C TYR A 602 -18.22 -15.98 2.36
N LEU A 603 -18.97 -17.08 2.36
CA LEU A 603 -19.10 -17.96 1.20
C LEU A 603 -19.90 -17.25 0.12
N TRP A 604 -19.28 -16.92 -1.01
CA TRP A 604 -19.94 -16.31 -2.16
C TRP A 604 -20.43 -17.39 -3.12
N LEU A 605 -21.76 -17.39 -3.37
CA LEU A 605 -22.46 -18.32 -4.23
C LEU A 605 -23.04 -17.59 -5.44
N GLU A 606 -22.71 -18.08 -6.64
CA GLU A 606 -23.13 -17.55 -7.95
C GLU A 606 -24.08 -18.54 -8.65
N LEU A 607 -25.10 -19.01 -7.94
CA LEU A 607 -26.05 -20.01 -8.47
C LEU A 607 -26.82 -19.45 -9.67
N PRO A 608 -27.08 -20.23 -10.75
CA PRO A 608 -26.97 -21.69 -10.85
C PRO A 608 -25.58 -22.29 -11.08
N HIS A 609 -24.51 -21.49 -11.11
CA HIS A 609 -23.17 -22.04 -11.11
C HIS A 609 -22.80 -22.55 -9.72
N VAL A 610 -22.41 -23.83 -9.63
CA VAL A 610 -22.11 -24.50 -8.36
C VAL A 610 -20.60 -24.66 -8.18
N ASN A 611 -19.99 -25.51 -9.01
CA ASN A 611 -18.55 -25.63 -9.20
C ASN A 611 -18.28 -26.47 -10.46
N GLN A 612 -17.02 -26.46 -10.93
CA GLN A 612 -16.62 -27.20 -12.14
C GLN A 612 -16.83 -28.71 -12.00
N LYS A 613 -16.48 -29.28 -10.84
CA LYS A 613 -16.61 -30.71 -10.57
C LYS A 613 -18.08 -31.18 -10.69
N PHE A 614 -19.00 -30.48 -10.05
CA PHE A 614 -20.43 -30.78 -10.07
C PHE A 614 -21.00 -30.69 -11.49
N TRP A 615 -20.57 -29.71 -12.28
CA TRP A 615 -20.96 -29.55 -13.69
C TRP A 615 -20.53 -30.74 -14.57
N ASP A 616 -19.30 -31.22 -14.37
CA ASP A 616 -18.71 -32.29 -15.17
C ASP A 616 -19.32 -33.66 -14.80
N GLU A 617 -19.60 -33.87 -13.53
CA GLU A 617 -20.20 -35.12 -13.02
C GLU A 617 -21.68 -35.28 -13.40
N ASN A 618 -22.39 -34.19 -13.71
CA ASN A 618 -23.85 -34.18 -13.91
C ASN A 618 -24.31 -33.63 -15.28
N PRO A 619 -23.91 -34.22 -16.42
CA PRO A 619 -24.21 -33.70 -17.74
C PRO A 619 -25.71 -33.64 -18.10
N SER A 620 -26.53 -34.53 -17.52
CA SER A 620 -27.99 -34.52 -17.73
C SER A 620 -28.71 -33.37 -17.05
N TRP A 621 -28.05 -32.67 -16.13
CA TRP A 621 -28.62 -31.57 -15.35
C TRP A 621 -28.12 -30.20 -15.79
N ARG A 622 -27.38 -30.12 -16.88
CA ARG A 622 -26.90 -28.88 -17.47
C ARG A 622 -28.08 -28.08 -18.02
N GLU A 623 -28.18 -26.81 -17.64
CA GLU A 623 -29.14 -25.88 -18.23
C GLU A 623 -28.86 -25.72 -19.72
N LYS A 624 -29.88 -25.31 -20.47
CA LYS A 624 -29.80 -25.10 -21.91
C LYS A 624 -30.06 -23.64 -22.25
N THR A 625 -29.43 -23.20 -23.34
CA THR A 625 -29.72 -21.91 -23.96
C THR A 625 -30.90 -22.03 -24.94
N ALA A 626 -31.44 -20.91 -25.43
CA ALA A 626 -32.50 -20.92 -26.44
C ALA A 626 -32.05 -21.44 -27.81
N SER A 627 -30.73 -21.54 -28.06
CA SER A 627 -30.20 -22.28 -29.21
C SER A 627 -30.14 -23.80 -28.98
N GLY A 628 -30.34 -24.27 -27.76
CA GLY A 628 -30.34 -25.70 -27.38
C GLY A 628 -29.00 -26.25 -26.90
N GLU A 629 -27.98 -25.40 -26.79
CA GLU A 629 -26.63 -25.79 -26.32
C GLU A 629 -26.56 -25.86 -24.79
N ASP A 630 -25.55 -26.54 -24.25
CA ASP A 630 -25.20 -26.46 -22.82
C ASP A 630 -24.94 -24.99 -22.43
N ALA A 631 -25.59 -24.51 -21.36
CA ALA A 631 -25.50 -23.12 -20.95
C ALA A 631 -24.19 -22.82 -20.20
N ILE A 632 -23.18 -22.46 -20.99
CA ILE A 632 -21.96 -21.80 -20.54
C ILE A 632 -22.05 -20.34 -21.01
N VAL A 633 -22.36 -19.43 -20.10
CA VAL A 633 -22.49 -17.99 -20.41
C VAL A 633 -21.43 -17.24 -19.62
N ASP A 634 -20.58 -16.53 -20.35
CA ASP A 634 -19.33 -15.99 -19.82
C ASP A 634 -18.49 -17.10 -19.14
N TRP A 635 -18.19 -16.98 -17.86
CA TRP A 635 -17.46 -17.97 -17.08
C TRP A 635 -18.39 -18.97 -16.36
N ARG A 636 -19.68 -18.66 -16.22
CA ARG A 636 -20.67 -19.44 -15.44
C ARG A 636 -21.15 -20.66 -16.21
N ARG A 637 -21.18 -21.80 -15.52
CA ARG A 637 -21.70 -23.09 -16.00
C ARG A 637 -22.95 -23.45 -15.23
N LEU A 638 -24.11 -23.38 -15.87
CA LEU A 638 -25.40 -23.20 -15.19
C LEU A 638 -26.20 -24.49 -15.02
N MET A 639 -26.49 -24.90 -13.78
CA MET A 639 -27.32 -26.07 -13.51
C MET A 639 -28.82 -25.80 -13.71
N ALA A 640 -29.57 -26.80 -14.18
CA ALA A 640 -31.01 -26.70 -14.43
C ALA A 640 -31.84 -26.77 -13.12
N LEU A 641 -31.88 -25.69 -12.34
CA LEU A 641 -32.54 -25.66 -11.02
C LEU A 641 -34.06 -25.88 -11.03
N THR A 642 -34.70 -25.89 -12.20
CA THR A 642 -36.12 -26.23 -12.33
C THR A 642 -36.38 -27.73 -12.42
N ASP A 643 -35.34 -28.55 -12.64
CA ASP A 643 -35.42 -30.00 -12.47
C ASP A 643 -35.29 -30.33 -10.98
N ASP A 644 -36.27 -31.03 -10.42
CA ASP A 644 -36.35 -31.27 -8.97
C ASP A 644 -35.17 -32.10 -8.44
N SER A 645 -34.64 -33.04 -9.24
CA SER A 645 -33.51 -33.87 -8.82
C SER A 645 -32.21 -33.08 -8.84
N CYS A 646 -32.00 -32.29 -9.90
CA CYS A 646 -30.87 -31.36 -9.97
C CYS A 646 -30.92 -30.37 -8.80
N ARG A 647 -32.07 -29.71 -8.59
CA ARG A 647 -32.24 -28.72 -7.52
C ARG A 647 -31.93 -29.30 -6.15
N GLN A 648 -32.42 -30.49 -5.83
CA GLN A 648 -32.12 -31.13 -4.55
C GLN A 648 -30.62 -31.42 -4.39
N ALA A 649 -29.96 -31.95 -5.43
CA ALA A 649 -28.52 -32.19 -5.38
C ALA A 649 -27.71 -30.90 -5.19
N VAL A 650 -28.12 -29.80 -5.83
CA VAL A 650 -27.48 -28.49 -5.63
C VAL A 650 -27.71 -27.96 -4.19
N LEU A 651 -28.91 -28.13 -3.63
CA LEU A 651 -29.19 -27.75 -2.24
C LEU A 651 -28.34 -28.54 -1.24
N ASP A 652 -28.10 -29.82 -1.52
CA ASP A 652 -27.25 -30.69 -0.70
C ASP A 652 -25.77 -30.25 -0.79
N GLU A 653 -25.27 -29.95 -1.99
CA GLU A 653 -23.91 -29.45 -2.23
C GLU A 653 -23.67 -28.10 -1.51
N VAL A 654 -24.58 -27.14 -1.67
CA VAL A 654 -24.52 -25.85 -0.97
C VAL A 654 -24.55 -26.04 0.54
N SER A 655 -25.37 -26.97 1.04
CA SER A 655 -25.38 -27.30 2.47
C SER A 655 -24.03 -27.84 2.94
N GLY A 656 -23.41 -28.72 2.15
CA GLY A 656 -22.06 -29.23 2.39
C GLY A 656 -21.02 -28.11 2.50
N MET A 657 -20.96 -27.23 1.50
CA MET A 657 -20.03 -26.08 1.50
C MET A 657 -20.18 -25.18 2.75
N ILE A 658 -21.41 -24.97 3.23
CA ILE A 658 -21.69 -24.23 4.46
C ILE A 658 -21.19 -24.99 5.70
N GLN A 659 -21.34 -26.33 5.74
CA GLN A 659 -20.91 -27.15 6.87
C GLN A 659 -19.40 -27.35 6.94
N ASP A 660 -18.70 -27.42 5.80
CA ASP A 660 -17.31 -27.85 5.74
C ASP A 660 -16.31 -26.86 6.35
N TYR A 661 -16.60 -25.55 6.30
CA TYR A 661 -15.67 -24.52 6.77
C TYR A 661 -16.29 -23.50 7.71
N ASP A 662 -15.45 -22.81 8.47
CA ASP A 662 -15.82 -21.92 9.57
C ASP A 662 -16.25 -20.51 9.13
N TRP A 663 -17.02 -20.42 8.03
CA TRP A 663 -17.55 -19.19 7.44
C TRP A 663 -18.24 -18.29 8.47
N ASP A 664 -18.19 -16.98 8.24
CA ASP A 664 -18.90 -15.97 9.04
C ASP A 664 -20.24 -15.54 8.40
N GLY A 665 -20.44 -15.87 7.13
CA GLY A 665 -21.67 -15.59 6.40
C GLY A 665 -21.74 -16.30 5.05
N VAL A 666 -22.88 -16.17 4.38
CA VAL A 666 -23.14 -16.66 3.02
C VAL A 666 -23.71 -15.51 2.21
N ASN A 667 -23.11 -15.22 1.05
CA ASN A 667 -23.67 -14.32 0.06
C ASN A 667 -24.30 -15.14 -1.06
N LEU A 668 -25.64 -15.13 -1.14
CA LEU A 668 -26.39 -15.64 -2.28
C LEU A 668 -26.46 -14.51 -3.32
N ALA A 669 -25.50 -14.52 -4.25
CA ALA A 669 -25.40 -13.53 -5.30
C ALA A 669 -26.02 -14.04 -6.59
N GLU A 670 -26.64 -13.12 -7.33
CA GLU A 670 -26.93 -13.29 -8.75
C GLU A 670 -27.70 -14.59 -9.11
N LEU A 671 -28.63 -15.01 -8.24
CA LEU A 671 -29.54 -16.13 -8.50
C LEU A 671 -30.62 -15.73 -9.51
N TYR A 672 -30.25 -15.71 -10.78
CA TYR A 672 -31.14 -15.34 -11.88
C TYR A 672 -30.85 -16.16 -13.14
N PHE A 673 -31.48 -15.79 -14.25
CA PHE A 673 -31.24 -16.43 -15.54
C PHE A 673 -30.43 -15.55 -16.49
N GLU A 674 -29.39 -16.11 -17.07
CA GLU A 674 -28.51 -15.43 -18.03
C GLU A 674 -29.25 -14.97 -19.28
N SER A 675 -29.01 -13.71 -19.68
CA SER A 675 -29.52 -13.09 -20.90
C SER A 675 -28.95 -11.67 -21.10
N PRO A 676 -27.61 -11.46 -21.12
CA PRO A 676 -27.00 -10.12 -21.10
C PRO A 676 -27.47 -9.18 -22.22
N LEU A 677 -27.83 -9.71 -23.39
CA LEU A 677 -28.33 -8.95 -24.54
C LEU A 677 -29.80 -9.25 -24.87
N GLY A 678 -30.55 -9.79 -23.91
CA GLY A 678 -31.97 -10.08 -24.06
C GLY A 678 -32.28 -11.12 -25.15
N PRO A 679 -33.50 -11.08 -25.74
CA PRO A 679 -33.94 -12.06 -26.74
C PRO A 679 -33.19 -11.98 -28.08
N SER A 680 -32.30 -11.00 -28.24
CA SER A 680 -31.46 -10.86 -29.44
C SER A 680 -30.30 -11.85 -29.51
N ARG A 681 -29.94 -12.48 -28.38
CA ARG A 681 -28.87 -13.48 -28.26
C ARG A 681 -29.40 -14.79 -27.67
N PRO A 682 -30.16 -15.58 -28.45
CA PRO A 682 -30.72 -16.84 -27.97
C PRO A 682 -29.65 -17.86 -27.55
N ASP A 683 -28.42 -17.72 -28.06
CA ASP A 683 -27.24 -18.50 -27.66
C ASP A 683 -26.76 -18.22 -26.23
N GLN A 684 -27.19 -17.13 -25.61
CA GLN A 684 -26.84 -16.75 -24.23
C GLN A 684 -28.06 -16.65 -23.31
N LEU A 685 -29.24 -17.03 -23.81
CA LEU A 685 -30.51 -16.82 -23.10
C LEU A 685 -30.97 -18.10 -22.44
N THR A 686 -31.20 -18.03 -21.14
CA THR A 686 -31.66 -19.13 -20.28
C THR A 686 -32.93 -18.73 -19.53
N PRO A 687 -33.73 -19.69 -19.02
CA PRO A 687 -33.50 -21.14 -19.02
C PRO A 687 -34.29 -21.87 -20.12
N MET A 688 -33.76 -23.00 -20.63
CA MET A 688 -34.36 -23.79 -21.73
C MET A 688 -34.24 -25.32 -21.54
N HIS A 689 -33.87 -25.78 -20.35
CA HIS A 689 -33.86 -27.20 -20.02
C HIS A 689 -35.27 -27.81 -20.17
N ALA A 690 -35.34 -29.12 -20.42
CA ALA A 690 -36.59 -29.81 -20.71
C ALA A 690 -37.64 -29.66 -19.58
N SER A 691 -37.20 -29.54 -18.32
CA SER A 691 -38.06 -29.24 -17.16
C SER A 691 -38.79 -27.90 -17.32
N VAL A 692 -38.06 -26.81 -17.61
CA VAL A 692 -38.61 -25.47 -17.86
C VAL A 692 -39.58 -25.48 -19.02
N ARG A 693 -39.16 -26.03 -20.16
CA ARG A 693 -39.98 -26.05 -21.38
C ARG A 693 -41.31 -26.76 -21.17
N ARG A 694 -41.30 -27.89 -20.44
CA ARG A 694 -42.53 -28.61 -20.06
C ARG A 694 -43.42 -27.78 -19.14
N ARG A 695 -42.84 -27.16 -18.11
CA ARG A 695 -43.58 -26.32 -17.15
C ARG A 695 -44.21 -25.11 -17.84
N PHE A 696 -43.45 -24.35 -18.62
CA PHE A 696 -43.96 -23.21 -19.39
C PHE A 696 -45.06 -23.63 -20.36
N ARG A 697 -44.87 -24.72 -21.11
CA ARG A 697 -45.88 -25.22 -22.04
C ARG A 697 -47.18 -25.61 -21.35
N SER A 698 -47.11 -26.16 -20.14
CA SER A 698 -48.31 -26.52 -19.37
C SER A 698 -49.12 -25.29 -18.93
N GLU A 699 -48.46 -24.15 -18.71
CA GLU A 699 -49.08 -22.92 -18.23
C GLU A 699 -49.57 -22.02 -19.38
N TYR A 700 -48.79 -21.88 -20.45
CA TYR A 700 -49.06 -20.93 -21.54
C TYR A 700 -49.46 -21.58 -22.87
N GLY A 701 -49.38 -22.91 -22.99
CA GLY A 701 -49.91 -23.67 -24.13
C GLY A 701 -48.98 -23.82 -25.34
N TYR A 702 -47.73 -23.34 -25.28
CA TYR A 702 -46.73 -23.46 -26.36
C TYR A 702 -45.31 -23.62 -25.80
N ASP A 703 -44.34 -23.99 -26.63
CA ASP A 703 -42.94 -24.15 -26.20
C ASP A 703 -42.22 -22.80 -26.19
N PRO A 704 -41.53 -22.41 -25.10
CA PRO A 704 -40.87 -21.10 -25.05
C PRO A 704 -39.75 -20.95 -26.10
N ILE A 705 -39.22 -22.06 -26.66
CA ILE A 705 -38.23 -21.99 -27.74
C ILE A 705 -38.81 -21.35 -29.02
N ASP A 706 -40.13 -21.46 -29.23
CA ASP A 706 -40.81 -20.90 -30.40
C ASP A 706 -40.79 -19.36 -30.41
N ILE A 707 -40.46 -18.72 -29.28
CA ILE A 707 -40.27 -17.27 -29.15
C ILE A 707 -39.01 -16.80 -29.90
N PHE A 708 -38.04 -17.69 -30.11
CA PHE A 708 -36.73 -17.37 -30.71
C PHE A 708 -36.58 -17.91 -32.13
N ASN A 709 -37.57 -18.64 -32.62
CA ASN A 709 -37.61 -19.14 -33.99
C ASN A 709 -38.19 -18.07 -34.93
N GLU A 710 -37.40 -17.54 -35.85
CA GLU A 710 -37.83 -16.49 -36.80
C GLU A 710 -39.01 -16.89 -37.68
N SER A 711 -39.23 -18.20 -37.89
CA SER A 711 -40.36 -18.72 -38.68
C SER A 711 -41.64 -18.91 -37.86
N SER A 712 -41.59 -18.70 -36.54
CA SER A 712 -42.72 -18.89 -35.63
C SER A 712 -43.60 -17.63 -35.55
N PRO A 713 -44.94 -17.77 -35.46
CA PRO A 713 -45.83 -16.63 -35.16
C PRO A 713 -45.62 -16.04 -33.74
N LEU A 714 -44.85 -16.73 -32.90
CA LEU A 714 -44.49 -16.31 -31.54
C LEU A 714 -43.14 -15.59 -31.49
N TYR A 715 -42.47 -15.40 -32.63
CA TYR A 715 -41.15 -14.77 -32.68
C TYR A 715 -41.15 -13.39 -32.02
N TRP A 716 -40.27 -13.17 -31.05
CA TRP A 716 -40.29 -12.02 -30.15
C TRP A 716 -40.32 -10.66 -30.85
N ARG A 717 -39.68 -10.51 -32.02
CA ARG A 717 -39.70 -9.24 -32.78
C ARG A 717 -41.08 -8.91 -33.35
N GLY A 718 -41.86 -9.94 -33.71
CA GLY A 718 -43.21 -9.81 -34.25
C GLY A 718 -44.30 -9.97 -33.20
N ASN A 719 -43.97 -10.47 -32.01
CA ASN A 719 -44.92 -10.80 -30.95
C ASN A 719 -44.36 -10.47 -29.54
N PRO A 720 -44.41 -9.19 -29.13
CA PRO A 720 -43.93 -8.77 -27.82
C PRO A 720 -44.64 -9.46 -26.65
N GLU A 721 -45.93 -9.79 -26.79
CA GLU A 721 -46.70 -10.47 -25.75
C GLU A 721 -46.19 -11.89 -25.43
N ALA A 722 -45.60 -12.58 -26.41
CA ALA A 722 -44.99 -13.89 -26.19
C ALA A 722 -43.73 -13.76 -25.33
N TRP A 723 -42.90 -12.75 -25.61
CA TRP A 723 -41.75 -12.41 -24.78
C TRP A 723 -42.15 -11.98 -23.36
N ASP A 724 -43.14 -11.08 -23.23
CA ASP A 724 -43.60 -10.59 -21.92
C ASP A 724 -44.11 -11.74 -21.02
N ARG A 725 -44.78 -12.74 -21.61
CA ARG A 725 -45.20 -13.95 -20.88
C ARG A 725 -44.01 -14.78 -20.39
N PHE A 726 -42.99 -14.95 -21.23
CA PHE A 726 -41.78 -15.71 -20.85
C PHE A 726 -40.94 -14.96 -19.81
N GLU A 727 -40.83 -13.65 -19.93
CA GLU A 727 -40.22 -12.79 -18.91
C GLU A 727 -40.93 -12.92 -17.57
N LYS A 728 -42.27 -12.81 -17.55
CA LYS A 728 -43.06 -12.96 -16.33
C LYS A 728 -42.86 -14.32 -15.66
N PHE A 729 -42.85 -15.38 -16.46
CA PHE A 729 -42.57 -16.73 -15.99
C PHE A 729 -41.16 -16.86 -15.39
N ARG A 730 -40.14 -16.26 -16.01
CA ARG A 730 -38.77 -16.21 -15.47
C ARG A 730 -38.74 -15.50 -14.11
N GLN A 731 -39.45 -14.37 -13.98
CA GLN A 731 -39.57 -13.66 -12.69
C GLN A 731 -40.22 -14.52 -11.60
N ASP A 732 -41.27 -15.26 -11.95
CA ASP A 732 -41.94 -16.14 -10.99
C ASP A 732 -41.02 -17.29 -10.54
N LEU A 733 -40.26 -17.88 -11.46
CA LEU A 733 -39.25 -18.89 -11.14
C LEU A 733 -38.11 -18.35 -10.26
N VAL A 734 -37.60 -17.15 -10.54
CA VAL A 734 -36.52 -16.55 -9.73
C VAL A 734 -36.97 -16.35 -8.29
N VAL A 735 -38.18 -15.83 -8.07
CA VAL A 735 -38.74 -15.65 -6.70
C VAL A 735 -38.91 -17.00 -5.98
N GLU A 736 -39.42 -18.02 -6.67
CA GLU A 736 -39.56 -19.38 -6.13
C GLU A 736 -38.19 -19.96 -5.73
N LEU A 737 -37.19 -19.84 -6.60
CA LEU A 737 -35.85 -20.35 -6.34
C LEU A 737 -35.19 -19.65 -5.14
N HIS A 738 -35.31 -18.33 -5.03
CA HIS A 738 -34.80 -17.61 -3.87
C HIS A 738 -35.43 -18.09 -2.57
N GLU A 739 -36.75 -18.29 -2.53
CA GLU A 739 -37.43 -18.81 -1.33
C GLU A 739 -36.90 -20.19 -0.93
N ILE A 740 -36.71 -21.09 -1.91
CA ILE A 740 -36.19 -22.44 -1.67
C ILE A 740 -34.74 -22.39 -1.15
N PHE A 741 -33.86 -21.66 -1.82
CA PHE A 741 -32.45 -21.58 -1.46
C PHE A 741 -32.22 -20.87 -0.12
N LEU A 742 -32.95 -19.79 0.16
CA LEU A 742 -32.86 -19.09 1.45
C LEU A 742 -33.25 -20.01 2.63
N ARG A 743 -34.35 -20.76 2.52
CA ARG A 743 -34.75 -21.73 3.56
C ARG A 743 -33.71 -22.84 3.75
N ASN A 744 -33.09 -23.29 2.66
CA ASN A 744 -32.05 -24.31 2.74
C ASN A 744 -30.76 -23.79 3.40
N ILE A 745 -30.32 -22.59 3.02
CA ILE A 745 -29.16 -21.92 3.63
C ILE A 745 -29.41 -21.68 5.13
N GLU A 746 -30.59 -21.15 5.50
CA GLU A 746 -30.98 -20.97 6.91
C GLU A 746 -30.96 -22.30 7.68
N SER A 747 -31.51 -23.36 7.09
CA SER A 747 -31.49 -24.72 7.67
C SER A 747 -30.07 -25.24 7.88
N ALA A 748 -29.18 -25.05 6.89
CA ALA A 748 -27.78 -25.44 6.99
C ALA A 748 -27.05 -24.65 8.10
N ILE A 749 -27.24 -23.32 8.16
CA ILE A 749 -26.66 -22.48 9.21
C ILE A 749 -27.15 -22.92 10.60
N ASN A 750 -28.46 -23.15 10.77
CA ASN A 750 -29.04 -23.60 12.03
C ASN A 750 -28.47 -24.95 12.49
N LYS A 751 -28.21 -25.88 11.57
CA LYS A 751 -27.56 -27.18 11.89
C LYS A 751 -26.11 -27.04 12.35
N LYS A 752 -25.40 -26.01 11.89
CA LYS A 752 -24.00 -25.75 12.27
C LYS A 752 -23.87 -25.18 13.69
N GLU A 753 -24.97 -24.68 14.26
CA GLU A 753 -24.99 -24.00 15.56
C GLU A 753 -24.00 -22.82 15.65
N ARG A 754 -23.76 -22.16 14.51
CA ARG A 754 -22.88 -21.00 14.38
C ARG A 754 -23.69 -19.79 13.94
N ASP A 755 -23.36 -18.64 14.50
CA ASP A 755 -23.93 -17.38 14.05
C ASP A 755 -23.30 -16.96 12.72
N MET A 756 -24.11 -16.95 11.66
CA MET A 756 -23.70 -16.59 10.30
C MET A 756 -24.70 -15.62 9.70
N GLU A 757 -24.20 -14.63 8.96
CA GLU A 757 -25.05 -13.69 8.23
C GLU A 757 -25.43 -14.26 6.85
N ILE A 758 -26.68 -14.04 6.42
CA ILE A 758 -27.11 -14.26 5.05
C ILE A 758 -27.15 -12.90 4.36
N VAL A 759 -26.41 -12.78 3.26
CA VAL A 759 -26.45 -11.63 2.34
C VAL A 759 -27.11 -12.11 1.05
N VAL A 760 -27.98 -11.27 0.48
CA VAL A 760 -28.55 -11.49 -0.85
C VAL A 760 -28.14 -10.34 -1.75
N THR A 761 -27.27 -10.62 -2.72
CA THR A 761 -26.88 -9.64 -3.75
C THR A 761 -27.86 -9.71 -4.92
N LEU A 762 -28.54 -8.60 -5.17
CA LEU A 762 -29.43 -8.42 -6.32
C LEU A 762 -28.89 -7.33 -7.23
N VAL A 763 -28.87 -7.60 -8.54
CA VAL A 763 -28.65 -6.56 -9.55
C VAL A 763 -29.84 -5.60 -9.53
N ASP A 764 -29.57 -4.28 -9.49
CA ASP A 764 -30.65 -3.30 -9.53
C ASP A 764 -31.51 -3.48 -10.79
N ASN A 765 -32.81 -3.59 -10.57
CA ASN A 765 -33.81 -3.62 -11.64
C ASN A 765 -34.87 -2.52 -11.49
N LEU A 766 -34.80 -1.71 -10.43
CA LEU A 766 -35.78 -0.66 -10.16
C LEU A 766 -35.44 0.61 -10.92
N ILE A 767 -34.15 0.88 -11.15
CA ILE A 767 -33.67 1.94 -12.03
C ILE A 767 -33.32 1.35 -13.40
N ALA A 768 -32.54 0.28 -13.43
CA ALA A 768 -32.12 -0.41 -14.65
C ALA A 768 -33.18 -1.43 -15.13
N SER A 769 -34.31 -0.91 -15.61
CA SER A 769 -35.45 -1.74 -15.99
C SER A 769 -35.10 -2.80 -17.03
N GLN A 770 -34.23 -2.50 -18.01
CA GLN A 770 -33.85 -3.45 -19.06
C GLN A 770 -33.08 -4.63 -18.48
N THR A 771 -32.15 -4.36 -17.56
CA THR A 771 -31.40 -5.39 -16.83
C THR A 771 -32.36 -6.35 -16.12
N GLY A 772 -33.37 -5.81 -15.42
CA GLY A 772 -34.43 -6.60 -14.78
C GLY A 772 -35.20 -7.52 -15.73
N ARG A 773 -35.64 -6.99 -16.88
CA ARG A 773 -36.35 -7.78 -17.90
C ARG A 773 -35.50 -8.94 -18.42
N TYR A 774 -34.19 -8.71 -18.51
CA TYR A 774 -33.26 -9.68 -19.08
C TYR A 774 -32.85 -10.75 -18.08
N THR A 775 -32.61 -10.43 -16.82
CA THR A 775 -32.23 -11.45 -15.82
C THR A 775 -33.43 -12.18 -15.22
N GLY A 776 -34.63 -11.58 -15.28
CA GLY A 776 -35.82 -12.09 -14.61
C GLY A 776 -35.86 -11.74 -13.11
N ILE A 777 -35.00 -10.85 -12.63
CA ILE A 777 -35.05 -10.38 -11.25
C ILE A 777 -36.30 -9.52 -11.02
N ASP A 778 -36.96 -9.69 -9.87
CA ASP A 778 -38.02 -8.82 -9.37
C ASP A 778 -37.74 -8.40 -7.91
N THR A 779 -36.94 -7.34 -7.75
CA THR A 779 -36.49 -6.87 -6.44
C THR A 779 -37.64 -6.50 -5.50
N ARG A 780 -38.79 -6.01 -5.99
CA ARG A 780 -39.94 -5.68 -5.14
C ARG A 780 -40.57 -6.92 -4.51
N ARG A 781 -40.47 -8.08 -5.15
CA ARG A 781 -40.98 -9.35 -4.63
C ARG A 781 -39.95 -10.13 -3.83
N LEU A 782 -38.66 -9.93 -4.11
CA LEU A 782 -37.57 -10.58 -3.38
C LEU A 782 -37.32 -9.95 -2.01
N ILE A 783 -37.40 -8.62 -1.88
CA ILE A 783 -37.19 -7.93 -0.60
C ILE A 783 -38.13 -8.45 0.52
N PRO A 784 -39.45 -8.62 0.31
CA PRO A 784 -40.34 -9.17 1.33
C PRO A 784 -39.99 -10.56 1.86
N LEU A 785 -39.13 -11.34 1.18
CA LEU A 785 -38.63 -12.62 1.67
C LEU A 785 -37.79 -12.45 2.97
N GLN A 786 -37.27 -11.25 3.25
CA GLN A 786 -36.61 -10.92 4.53
C GLN A 786 -37.50 -11.17 5.75
N ASN A 787 -38.83 -11.10 5.58
CA ASN A 787 -39.78 -11.39 6.66
C ASN A 787 -39.88 -12.89 6.98
N GLN A 788 -39.41 -13.75 6.08
CA GLN A 788 -39.44 -15.21 6.23
C GLN A 788 -38.08 -15.74 6.67
N VAL A 789 -37.01 -15.30 6.00
CA VAL A 789 -35.62 -15.62 6.32
C VAL A 789 -34.88 -14.30 6.43
N PRO A 790 -34.39 -13.91 7.62
CA PRO A 790 -33.66 -12.65 7.77
C PRO A 790 -32.37 -12.65 6.93
N PHE A 791 -32.21 -11.65 6.06
CA PHE A 791 -30.98 -11.43 5.30
C PHE A 791 -30.68 -9.93 5.14
N THR A 792 -29.40 -9.62 4.95
CA THR A 792 -28.90 -8.29 4.59
C THR A 792 -28.99 -8.11 3.08
N LEU A 793 -29.60 -7.01 2.64
CA LEU A 793 -29.78 -6.72 1.21
C LEU A 793 -28.51 -6.05 0.68
N GLN A 794 -27.94 -6.62 -0.38
CA GLN A 794 -26.87 -6.03 -1.16
C GLN A 794 -27.38 -5.72 -2.58
N ILE A 795 -27.13 -4.49 -3.05
CA ILE A 795 -27.55 -4.04 -4.37
C ILE A 795 -26.33 -3.78 -5.22
N GLU A 796 -26.25 -4.52 -6.32
CA GLU A 796 -25.23 -4.36 -7.34
C GLU A 796 -25.64 -3.31 -8.37
N ASP A 797 -24.70 -2.44 -8.73
CA ASP A 797 -24.91 -1.45 -9.75
C ASP A 797 -24.78 -2.03 -11.18
N PRO A 798 -25.86 -2.03 -11.98
CA PRO A 798 -25.86 -2.66 -13.30
C PRO A 798 -25.12 -1.82 -14.32
N LEU A 799 -24.54 -2.50 -15.32
CA LEU A 799 -23.84 -1.90 -16.47
C LEU A 799 -24.64 -0.76 -17.13
N GLU A 800 -25.98 -0.88 -17.16
CA GLU A 800 -26.89 0.15 -17.68
C GLU A 800 -26.66 1.53 -17.04
N LEU A 801 -26.22 1.61 -15.79
CA LEU A 801 -26.06 2.85 -15.02
C LEU A 801 -24.62 3.39 -14.95
N TRP A 802 -23.61 2.63 -15.38
CA TRP A 802 -22.20 3.01 -15.16
C TRP A 802 -21.79 4.32 -15.85
N HIS A 803 -22.50 4.71 -16.90
CA HIS A 803 -22.30 5.97 -17.61
C HIS A 803 -22.65 7.22 -16.78
N MET A 804 -23.42 7.07 -15.69
CA MET A 804 -23.89 8.17 -14.85
C MET A 804 -22.85 8.67 -13.82
N GLY A 805 -21.66 8.05 -13.73
CA GLY A 805 -20.64 8.41 -12.75
C GLY A 805 -21.10 8.23 -11.29
N PRO A 806 -20.52 8.97 -10.32
CA PRO A 806 -20.83 8.86 -8.89
C PRO A 806 -22.30 9.13 -8.52
N GLY A 807 -22.98 10.02 -9.25
CA GLY A 807 -24.38 10.41 -8.95
C GLY A 807 -25.40 9.28 -9.08
N ARG A 808 -25.02 8.12 -9.66
CA ARG A 808 -25.90 6.94 -9.72
C ARG A 808 -26.23 6.39 -8.33
N TYR A 809 -25.31 6.51 -7.37
CA TYR A 809 -25.54 6.03 -6.01
C TYR A 809 -26.47 6.94 -5.22
N ASP A 810 -26.52 8.25 -5.51
CA ASP A 810 -27.55 9.14 -4.95
C ASP A 810 -28.95 8.66 -5.37
N ARG A 811 -29.09 8.22 -6.63
CA ARG A 811 -30.35 7.71 -7.17
C ARG A 811 -30.71 6.34 -6.59
N LEU A 812 -29.76 5.39 -6.57
CA LEU A 812 -29.95 4.09 -5.93
C LEU A 812 -30.38 4.27 -4.46
N HIS A 813 -29.67 5.13 -3.72
CA HIS A 813 -30.03 5.45 -2.36
C HIS A 813 -31.48 5.93 -2.24
N SER A 814 -31.90 6.89 -3.08
CA SER A 814 -33.26 7.42 -3.04
C SER A 814 -34.36 6.38 -3.32
N VAL A 815 -34.06 5.37 -4.14
CA VAL A 815 -35.02 4.33 -4.55
C VAL A 815 -35.12 3.22 -3.52
N TYR A 816 -33.99 2.80 -2.94
CA TYR A 816 -33.94 1.68 -1.99
C TYR A 816 -34.20 2.10 -0.55
N ARG A 817 -34.06 3.39 -0.22
CA ARG A 817 -34.37 3.93 1.11
C ARG A 817 -35.83 3.61 1.47
N GLY A 818 -36.02 2.89 2.58
CA GLY A 818 -37.34 2.52 3.09
C GLY A 818 -37.98 1.31 2.43
N LEU A 819 -37.30 0.62 1.51
CA LEU A 819 -37.75 -0.69 1.01
C LEU A 819 -37.32 -1.84 1.93
N THR A 820 -36.26 -1.65 2.71
CA THR A 820 -35.76 -2.57 3.74
C THR A 820 -35.58 -1.81 5.05
N ASP A 821 -35.88 -2.46 6.18
CA ASP A 821 -35.65 -1.93 7.53
C ASP A 821 -34.22 -2.23 8.05
N GLY A 822 -33.46 -3.05 7.31
CA GLY A 822 -32.11 -3.49 7.67
C GLY A 822 -30.99 -2.67 7.02
N THR A 823 -29.74 -3.04 7.33
CA THR A 823 -28.54 -2.49 6.68
C THR A 823 -28.59 -2.78 5.17
N LEU A 824 -28.27 -1.77 4.36
CA LEU A 824 -28.14 -1.88 2.92
C LEU A 824 -26.67 -1.86 2.54
N ILE A 825 -26.24 -2.80 1.69
CA ILE A 825 -24.90 -2.82 1.11
C ILE A 825 -25.01 -2.37 -0.34
N PHE A 826 -24.18 -1.41 -0.75
CA PHE A 826 -24.01 -1.10 -2.17
C PHE A 826 -22.72 -1.73 -2.67
N ASP A 827 -22.84 -2.45 -3.76
CA ASP A 827 -21.76 -3.13 -4.45
C ASP A 827 -21.33 -2.31 -5.65
N VAL A 828 -20.05 -1.93 -5.67
CA VAL A 828 -19.46 -1.09 -6.70
C VAL A 828 -18.62 -1.95 -7.63
N ASN A 829 -19.08 -2.05 -8.87
CA ASN A 829 -18.32 -2.68 -9.94
C ASN A 829 -17.13 -1.82 -10.40
N VAL A 830 -15.94 -2.36 -10.27
CA VAL A 830 -14.64 -1.81 -10.70
C VAL A 830 -14.12 -2.64 -11.87
N VAL A 831 -14.66 -2.45 -13.08
CA VAL A 831 -14.32 -3.31 -14.24
C VAL A 831 -13.99 -2.51 -15.52
N PRO A 832 -13.10 -3.02 -16.41
CA PRO A 832 -12.54 -2.27 -17.56
C PRO A 832 -13.39 -2.24 -18.84
N ILE A 833 -14.71 -2.36 -18.72
CA ILE A 833 -15.59 -2.60 -19.89
C ILE A 833 -16.43 -1.40 -20.33
N ARG A 834 -16.30 -0.22 -19.72
CA ARG A 834 -17.11 0.95 -20.12
C ARG A 834 -16.64 1.62 -21.41
N GLU A 835 -17.58 2.18 -22.16
CA GLU A 835 -17.31 3.00 -23.35
C GLU A 835 -17.00 4.46 -22.96
N PHE A 836 -15.85 5.00 -23.40
CA PHE A 836 -15.46 6.40 -23.13
C PHE A 836 -16.50 7.42 -23.59
N SER A 837 -17.12 7.19 -24.76
CA SER A 837 -18.10 8.11 -25.35
C SER A 837 -19.35 8.34 -24.49
N ARG A 838 -19.64 7.41 -23.57
CA ARG A 838 -20.81 7.48 -22.68
C ARG A 838 -20.47 7.97 -21.28
N SER A 839 -19.20 7.99 -20.88
CA SER A 839 -18.78 8.37 -19.53
C SER A 839 -18.21 9.79 -19.47
N LEU A 840 -18.30 10.43 -18.30
CA LEU A 840 -17.57 11.66 -17.99
C LEU A 840 -16.17 11.40 -17.43
N ALA A 841 -15.91 10.16 -16.99
CA ALA A 841 -14.63 9.78 -16.43
C ALA A 841 -13.65 9.31 -17.52
N PRO A 842 -12.34 9.58 -17.38
CA PRO A 842 -11.40 9.50 -18.49
C PRO A 842 -10.71 8.13 -18.64
N THR A 843 -11.04 7.13 -17.81
CA THR A 843 -10.44 5.77 -17.84
C THR A 843 -11.46 4.71 -18.25
N ARG A 844 -11.09 3.45 -18.50
CA ARG A 844 -12.06 2.37 -18.84
C ARG A 844 -12.72 1.67 -17.64
N GLN A 845 -12.08 1.76 -16.47
CA GLN A 845 -12.63 1.31 -15.20
C GLN A 845 -12.54 2.46 -14.19
N PRO A 846 -13.43 2.49 -13.19
CA PRO A 846 -13.28 3.38 -12.06
C PRO A 846 -11.89 3.25 -11.41
N THR A 847 -11.21 4.36 -11.23
CA THR A 847 -9.89 4.44 -10.58
C THR A 847 -9.67 5.86 -10.06
N GLY A 848 -8.80 6.01 -9.08
CA GLY A 848 -8.45 7.30 -8.49
C GLY A 848 -9.68 8.08 -8.01
N MET A 849 -9.73 9.36 -8.35
CA MET A 849 -10.80 10.26 -7.92
C MET A 849 -12.20 9.77 -8.26
N GLU A 850 -12.42 9.10 -9.40
CA GLU A 850 -13.76 8.57 -9.69
C GLU A 850 -14.16 7.47 -8.70
N LEU A 851 -13.28 6.50 -8.45
CA LEU A 851 -13.51 5.43 -7.48
C LEU A 851 -13.76 6.01 -6.09
N TYR A 852 -12.98 7.01 -5.69
CA TYR A 852 -13.14 7.65 -4.37
C TYR A 852 -14.50 8.36 -4.26
N ARG A 853 -14.96 9.02 -5.33
CA ARG A 853 -16.28 9.64 -5.37
C ARG A 853 -17.40 8.59 -5.33
N LEU A 854 -17.26 7.46 -6.02
CA LEU A 854 -18.22 6.34 -5.98
C LEU A 854 -18.34 5.77 -4.56
N ILE A 855 -17.20 5.49 -3.91
CA ILE A 855 -17.14 5.01 -2.52
C ILE A 855 -17.82 6.00 -1.57
N SER A 856 -17.52 7.30 -1.71
CA SER A 856 -18.12 8.36 -0.89
C SER A 856 -19.64 8.47 -1.11
N ALA A 857 -20.12 8.34 -2.34
CA ALA A 857 -21.55 8.38 -2.67
C ALA A 857 -22.31 7.17 -2.10
N CYS A 858 -21.72 5.97 -2.13
CA CYS A 858 -22.29 4.76 -1.50
C CYS A 858 -22.44 4.91 0.02
N ARG A 859 -21.62 5.76 0.63
CA ARG A 859 -21.54 5.95 2.09
C ARG A 859 -22.50 6.97 2.68
N GLN A 860 -23.48 7.46 1.92
CA GLN A 860 -24.55 8.26 2.51
C GLN A 860 -25.32 7.41 3.53
N ASP A 861 -25.43 7.89 4.78
CA ASP A 861 -26.08 7.25 5.94
C ASP A 861 -25.36 5.98 6.50
N SER A 862 -26.12 5.01 7.02
CA SER A 862 -25.63 3.80 7.69
C SER A 862 -25.39 2.61 6.76
N ASN A 863 -25.30 2.85 5.44
CA ASN A 863 -25.08 1.79 4.45
C ASN A 863 -23.69 1.13 4.63
N LEU A 864 -23.49 -0.06 4.04
CA LEU A 864 -22.19 -0.72 3.88
C LEU A 864 -21.77 -0.78 2.39
N LEU A 865 -20.49 -1.08 2.12
CA LEU A 865 -19.87 -0.95 0.79
C LEU A 865 -19.19 -2.28 0.48
N ALA A 866 -19.49 -2.83 -0.68
CA ALA A 866 -18.72 -3.89 -1.30
C ALA A 866 -18.04 -3.37 -2.58
N LEU A 867 -16.83 -3.87 -2.86
CA LEU A 867 -16.13 -3.61 -4.11
C LEU A 867 -15.96 -4.91 -4.89
N TYR A 868 -16.44 -4.93 -6.13
CA TYR A 868 -16.24 -6.01 -7.08
C TYR A 868 -15.19 -5.59 -8.13
N SER A 869 -13.99 -6.14 -8.16
CA SER A 869 -13.42 -7.15 -7.26
C SER A 869 -12.05 -6.72 -6.75
N GLU A 870 -11.52 -7.46 -5.79
CA GLU A 870 -10.17 -7.28 -5.25
C GLU A 870 -9.10 -7.19 -6.35
N SER A 871 -9.14 -8.12 -7.31
CA SER A 871 -8.16 -8.26 -8.39
C SER A 871 -8.21 -7.11 -9.41
N SER A 872 -9.34 -6.43 -9.53
CA SER A 872 -9.54 -5.36 -10.51
C SER A 872 -9.18 -3.96 -10.01
N ILE A 873 -9.03 -3.78 -8.69
CA ILE A 873 -8.63 -2.50 -8.11
C ILE A 873 -7.14 -2.27 -8.34
N TYR A 874 -6.77 -1.11 -8.89
CA TYR A 874 -5.36 -0.77 -9.06
C TYR A 874 -4.66 -0.57 -7.71
N GLU A 875 -3.39 -0.99 -7.60
CA GLU A 875 -2.60 -0.90 -6.36
C GLU A 875 -2.50 0.52 -5.80
N VAL A 876 -2.50 1.55 -6.66
CA VAL A 876 -2.49 2.96 -6.23
C VAL A 876 -3.73 3.35 -5.43
N ASP A 877 -4.88 2.70 -5.66
CA ASP A 877 -6.14 3.04 -4.99
C ASP A 877 -6.31 2.35 -3.63
N LEU A 878 -5.74 1.16 -3.47
CA LEU A 878 -5.88 0.33 -2.28
C LEU A 878 -5.59 1.08 -0.95
N PRO A 879 -4.52 1.90 -0.83
CA PRO A 879 -4.25 2.64 0.40
C PRO A 879 -5.31 3.69 0.75
N TYR A 880 -6.07 4.19 -0.23
CA TYR A 880 -7.00 5.30 -0.06
C TYR A 880 -8.41 4.86 0.31
N ILE A 881 -8.82 3.62 0.03
CA ILE A 881 -10.19 3.11 0.30
C ILE A 881 -10.63 3.40 1.74
N ALA A 882 -9.83 2.99 2.72
CA ALA A 882 -10.12 3.23 4.13
C ALA A 882 -10.19 4.72 4.51
N HIS A 883 -9.42 5.58 3.82
CA HIS A 883 -9.43 7.02 4.07
C HIS A 883 -10.67 7.69 3.48
N VAL A 884 -11.09 7.29 2.29
CA VAL A 884 -12.33 7.77 1.66
C VAL A 884 -13.54 7.40 2.50
N LEU A 885 -13.56 6.18 3.03
CA LEU A 885 -14.60 5.73 3.97
C LEU A 885 -14.66 6.56 5.26
N ALA A 886 -13.54 7.16 5.66
CA ALA A 886 -13.46 8.08 6.79
C ALA A 886 -13.66 9.56 6.42
N GLY A 887 -14.12 9.86 5.20
CA GLY A 887 -14.22 11.23 4.69
C GLY A 887 -15.11 12.19 5.50
N ASN A 888 -16.03 11.65 6.32
CA ASN A 888 -16.92 12.42 7.18
C ASN A 888 -16.35 12.72 8.58
N VAL A 889 -15.13 12.25 8.87
CA VAL A 889 -14.46 12.46 10.16
C VAL A 889 -13.86 13.86 10.22
N GLN A 890 -14.00 14.52 11.37
CA GLN A 890 -13.44 15.86 11.58
C GLN A 890 -12.35 15.81 12.64
N GLY A 891 -11.17 16.27 12.27
CA GLY A 891 -10.02 16.36 13.16
C GLY A 891 -9.42 17.76 13.17
N ARG A 892 -9.11 18.27 14.35
CA ARG A 892 -8.32 19.50 14.49
C ARG A 892 -7.16 19.30 15.45
N LEU A 893 -5.96 19.17 14.87
CA LEU A 893 -4.72 19.08 15.62
C LEU A 893 -4.35 20.47 16.18
N GLN A 894 -4.06 20.53 17.47
CA GLN A 894 -3.39 21.64 18.11
C GLN A 894 -2.03 21.18 18.63
N THR A 895 -1.23 22.09 19.19
CA THR A 895 0.15 21.80 19.62
C THR A 895 0.23 20.66 20.64
N ASP A 896 -0.66 20.63 21.64
CA ASP A 896 -0.62 19.72 22.78
C ASP A 896 -1.78 18.71 22.85
N TYR A 897 -2.80 18.85 22.00
CA TYR A 897 -3.92 17.92 21.92
C TYR A 897 -4.55 17.88 20.53
N TRP A 898 -5.30 16.82 20.26
CA TRP A 898 -6.08 16.66 19.04
C TRP A 898 -7.54 16.40 19.39
N ASN A 899 -8.44 17.27 18.91
CA ASN A 899 -9.87 17.01 18.99
C ASN A 899 -10.33 16.28 17.73
N VAL A 900 -11.02 15.15 17.92
CA VAL A 900 -11.56 14.30 16.86
C VAL A 900 -13.04 14.08 17.10
N SER A 901 -13.85 14.42 16.11
CA SER A 901 -15.29 14.13 16.05
C SER A 901 -15.52 13.10 14.95
N THR A 902 -16.14 11.98 15.30
CA THR A 902 -16.36 10.89 14.35
C THR A 902 -17.74 10.25 14.51
N PRO A 903 -18.51 10.05 13.41
CA PRO A 903 -19.82 9.41 13.47
C PRO A 903 -19.77 7.88 13.54
N HIS A 904 -18.62 7.28 13.22
CA HIS A 904 -18.37 5.84 13.21
C HIS A 904 -17.02 5.55 13.89
N PRO A 905 -16.69 4.28 14.19
CA PRO A 905 -15.35 3.94 14.66
C PRO A 905 -14.30 4.35 13.63
N VAL A 906 -13.12 4.78 14.10
CA VAL A 906 -12.01 5.16 13.23
C VAL A 906 -10.69 4.63 13.76
N VAL A 907 -9.78 4.40 12.83
CA VAL A 907 -8.40 4.06 13.07
C VAL A 907 -7.55 5.30 12.79
N ILE A 908 -6.59 5.56 13.67
CA ILE A 908 -5.56 6.59 13.50
C ILE A 908 -4.19 5.94 13.65
N ASN A 909 -3.30 6.19 12.69
CA ASN A 909 -1.91 5.74 12.74
C ASN A 909 -0.98 6.89 13.18
N LEU A 910 -0.25 6.65 14.26
CA LEU A 910 0.63 7.61 14.94
C LEU A 910 2.06 7.07 14.99
N ASP A 911 3.04 7.97 15.11
CA ASP A 911 4.45 7.60 15.26
C ASP A 911 4.67 6.84 16.58
N ALA A 912 4.85 5.53 16.49
CA ALA A 912 4.98 4.61 17.63
C ALA A 912 6.27 4.84 18.44
N ASP A 913 7.33 5.35 17.81
CA ASP A 913 8.62 5.60 18.47
C ASP A 913 8.56 6.87 19.33
N ARG A 914 7.73 7.85 18.91
CA ARG A 914 7.48 9.07 19.67
C ARG A 914 6.45 8.88 20.78
N HIS A 915 5.42 8.07 20.52
CA HIS A 915 4.25 7.97 21.39
C HIS A 915 4.05 6.52 21.86
N HIS A 916 4.59 6.16 23.02
CA HIS A 916 4.41 4.79 23.56
C HIS A 916 3.00 4.57 24.14
N ASP A 917 2.44 5.60 24.79
CA ASP A 917 1.11 5.58 25.39
C ASP A 917 0.43 6.93 25.17
N LEU A 918 -0.91 6.92 25.07
CA LEU A 918 -1.73 8.09 24.81
C LEU A 918 -2.91 8.17 25.78
N ARG A 919 -3.45 9.38 25.92
CA ARG A 919 -4.71 9.61 26.60
C ARG A 919 -5.81 9.92 25.61
N VAL A 920 -6.99 9.38 25.87
CA VAL A 920 -8.24 9.79 25.26
C VAL A 920 -9.16 10.23 26.39
N ASN A 921 -9.64 11.48 26.32
CA ASN A 921 -10.49 12.08 27.35
C ASN A 921 -9.85 11.95 28.76
N GLU A 922 -8.57 12.34 28.87
CA GLU A 922 -7.75 12.31 30.08
C GLU A 922 -7.37 10.92 30.63
N ALA A 923 -7.96 9.84 30.13
CA ALA A 923 -7.68 8.47 30.56
C ALA A 923 -6.64 7.78 29.66
N LEU A 924 -5.77 6.95 30.24
CA LEU A 924 -4.84 6.11 29.47
C LEU A 924 -5.64 5.19 28.55
N TRP A 925 -5.36 5.23 27.25
CA TRP A 925 -6.16 4.55 26.24
C TRP A 925 -5.61 3.16 25.92
N PRO A 926 -6.32 2.06 26.28
CA PRO A 926 -5.85 0.69 26.05
C PRO A 926 -6.07 0.18 24.60
N ALA A 927 -6.86 0.87 23.77
CA ALA A 927 -7.04 0.54 22.36
C ALA A 927 -6.03 1.30 21.48
N TYR A 928 -4.77 1.31 21.94
CA TYR A 928 -3.61 1.88 21.28
C TYR A 928 -2.45 0.90 21.36
N PHE A 929 -1.93 0.47 20.21
CA PHE A 929 -0.84 -0.50 20.15
C PHE A 929 0.05 -0.23 18.93
N LYS A 930 1.36 -0.08 19.17
CA LYS A 930 2.37 0.14 18.11
C LYS A 930 1.96 1.21 17.08
N GLY A 931 1.50 2.38 17.54
CA GLY A 931 1.10 3.47 16.65
C GLY A 931 -0.35 3.40 16.15
N ARG A 932 -1.00 2.23 16.17
CA ARG A 932 -2.40 2.08 15.75
C ARG A 932 -3.35 2.36 16.91
N MET A 933 -4.27 3.31 16.72
CA MET A 933 -5.29 3.69 17.70
C MET A 933 -6.69 3.43 17.16
N LEU A 934 -7.53 2.73 17.93
CA LEU A 934 -8.97 2.60 17.66
C LEU A 934 -9.73 3.63 18.49
N LEU A 935 -10.56 4.44 17.83
CA LEU A 935 -11.48 5.35 18.50
C LEU A 935 -12.93 4.98 18.21
N PRO A 936 -13.81 4.96 19.23
CA PRO A 936 -15.23 4.73 19.03
C PRO A 936 -15.92 5.98 18.44
N PRO A 937 -17.17 5.89 17.98
CA PRO A 937 -17.97 7.06 17.61
C PRO A 937 -18.05 8.10 18.74
N GLY A 938 -18.06 9.39 18.39
CA GLY A 938 -18.23 10.50 19.33
C GLY A 938 -17.14 11.57 19.25
N GLU A 939 -17.10 12.41 20.29
CA GLU A 939 -16.13 13.48 20.48
C GLU A 939 -15.00 13.01 21.39
N HIS A 940 -13.76 13.13 20.92
CA HIS A 940 -12.58 12.64 21.63
C HIS A 940 -11.46 13.68 21.65
N ARG A 941 -10.82 13.81 22.81
CA ARG A 941 -9.58 14.58 22.98
C ARG A 941 -8.40 13.66 23.19
N ILE A 942 -7.49 13.60 22.22
CA ILE A 942 -6.26 12.81 22.25
C ILE A 942 -5.12 13.67 22.79
N GLN A 943 -4.33 13.13 23.71
CA GLN A 943 -3.20 13.85 24.35
C GLN A 943 -2.00 12.92 24.58
N THR A 944 -0.79 13.48 24.51
CA THR A 944 0.43 12.74 24.87
C THR A 944 0.52 12.50 26.38
N VAL A 945 1.26 11.45 26.75
CA VAL A 945 1.55 11.16 28.15
C VAL A 945 2.98 11.65 28.48
N PRO A 946 3.18 12.47 29.53
CA PRO A 946 4.51 12.87 29.97
C PRO A 946 5.41 11.68 30.30
N PHE A 947 6.70 11.78 30.00
CA PHE A 947 7.67 10.69 30.15
C PHE A 947 7.68 10.02 31.54
N ILE A 948 7.61 10.81 32.63
CA ILE A 948 7.57 10.28 34.00
C ILE A 948 6.31 9.41 34.23
N GLN A 949 5.18 9.79 33.63
CA GLN A 949 3.95 9.02 33.71
C GLN A 949 3.99 7.78 32.84
N ASN A 950 4.73 7.76 31.72
CA ASN A 950 4.99 6.53 30.95
C ASN A 950 5.75 5.50 31.79
N ILE A 951 6.75 5.92 32.56
CA ILE A 951 7.45 5.03 33.50
C ILE A 951 6.46 4.49 34.54
N ALA A 952 5.62 5.34 35.14
CA ALA A 952 4.62 4.89 36.10
C ALA A 952 3.55 3.97 35.48
N ASN A 953 3.16 4.21 34.21
CA ASN A 953 2.21 3.38 33.48
C ASN A 953 2.80 2.02 33.09
N SER A 954 4.13 1.89 32.93
CA SER A 954 4.78 0.59 32.71
C SER A 954 4.60 -0.43 33.85
N LEU A 955 4.18 0.07 35.04
CA LEU A 955 3.77 -0.73 36.21
C LEU A 955 2.33 -1.27 36.11
N LYS A 956 1.50 -0.70 35.22
CA LYS A 956 0.14 -1.18 34.95
C LYS A 956 0.16 -2.36 33.97
N SER A 957 -1.03 -2.84 33.59
CA SER A 957 -1.16 -3.88 32.57
C SER A 957 -0.58 -3.43 31.23
N ASN A 958 0.12 -4.33 30.54
CA ASN A 958 0.54 -4.12 29.15
C ASN A 958 -0.52 -4.63 28.15
N ALA A 959 -1.65 -5.17 28.63
CA ALA A 959 -2.74 -5.59 27.76
C ALA A 959 -3.24 -4.41 26.93
N ARG A 960 -3.41 -4.61 25.63
CA ARG A 960 -3.94 -3.67 24.66
C ARG A 960 -4.94 -4.38 23.77
N LEU A 961 -6.00 -3.65 23.42
CA LEU A 961 -6.91 -4.03 22.36
C LEU A 961 -6.25 -3.62 21.04
N VAL A 962 -5.91 -4.60 20.20
CA VAL A 962 -5.20 -4.38 18.94
C VAL A 962 -6.19 -4.13 17.81
N ASP A 963 -7.22 -4.97 17.71
CA ASP A 963 -8.23 -4.87 16.65
C ASP A 963 -9.53 -5.61 16.99
N MET A 964 -10.60 -5.36 16.23
CA MET A 964 -11.84 -6.12 16.30
C MET A 964 -12.71 -6.00 15.02
N THR A 965 -13.56 -7.01 14.76
CA THR A 965 -14.55 -6.92 13.67
C THR A 965 -15.77 -6.05 14.06
N GLY A 966 -16.17 -6.09 15.34
CA GLY A 966 -17.24 -5.26 15.89
C GLY A 966 -16.87 -3.77 16.07
N ASP A 967 -17.87 -2.94 16.33
CA ASP A 967 -17.67 -1.55 16.73
C ASP A 967 -17.24 -1.46 18.18
N LEU A 968 -16.11 -0.82 18.44
CA LEU A 968 -15.74 -0.40 19.79
C LEU A 968 -16.67 0.73 20.25
N LEU A 969 -17.19 0.63 21.47
CA LEU A 969 -17.99 1.69 22.11
C LEU A 969 -17.21 2.36 23.24
N GLU A 970 -16.56 1.58 24.09
CA GLU A 970 -15.80 2.06 25.25
C GLU A 970 -14.60 1.15 25.50
N CYS A 971 -13.50 1.69 26.04
CA CYS A 971 -12.33 0.90 26.41
C CYS A 971 -11.57 1.53 27.58
N ARG A 972 -11.19 0.74 28.59
CA ARG A 972 -10.41 1.21 29.74
C ARG A 972 -9.40 0.19 30.26
N MET A 973 -8.27 0.71 30.73
CA MET A 973 -7.21 -0.11 31.31
C MET A 973 -7.58 -0.62 32.70
N LEU A 974 -7.32 -1.90 32.97
CA LEU A 974 -7.39 -2.47 34.32
C LEU A 974 -5.99 -2.74 34.87
N GLY A 975 -5.88 -3.00 36.18
CA GLY A 975 -4.60 -3.32 36.80
C GLY A 975 -3.91 -4.57 36.23
N ARG A 976 -4.69 -5.55 35.74
CA ARG A 976 -4.20 -6.86 35.23
C ARG A 976 -4.77 -7.25 33.87
N GLY A 977 -5.30 -6.28 33.12
CA GLY A 977 -5.96 -6.53 31.84
C GLY A 977 -6.65 -5.28 31.32
N LEU A 978 -7.80 -5.44 30.68
CA LEU A 978 -8.60 -4.34 30.13
C LEU A 978 -10.09 -4.67 30.18
N GLU A 979 -10.91 -3.64 30.06
CA GLU A 979 -12.37 -3.77 29.91
C GLU A 979 -12.81 -2.93 28.72
N PHE A 980 -13.73 -3.47 27.92
CA PHE A 980 -14.27 -2.77 26.76
C PHE A 980 -15.73 -3.14 26.53
N ARG A 981 -16.45 -2.25 25.85
CA ARG A 981 -17.82 -2.47 25.39
C ARG A 981 -17.83 -2.43 23.88
N TYR A 982 -18.52 -3.37 23.24
CA TYR A 982 -18.60 -3.45 21.78
C TYR A 982 -20.04 -3.64 21.32
N ARG A 983 -20.26 -3.40 20.02
CA ARG A 983 -21.47 -3.78 19.29
C ARG A 983 -21.08 -4.49 17.99
N SER A 984 -21.67 -5.64 17.72
CA SER A 984 -21.40 -6.41 16.50
C SER A 984 -22.70 -6.99 15.92
N SER A 985 -22.86 -6.92 14.59
CA SER A 985 -23.96 -7.57 13.88
C SER A 985 -23.73 -9.07 13.74
N THR A 986 -22.49 -9.54 13.74
CA THR A 986 -22.09 -10.96 13.65
C THR A 986 -21.16 -11.34 14.80
N MET A 987 -20.62 -12.56 14.81
CA MET A 987 -19.53 -12.91 15.74
C MET A 987 -18.38 -11.91 15.67
N ASN A 988 -17.92 -11.49 16.84
CA ASN A 988 -16.87 -10.50 16.98
C ASN A 988 -15.52 -11.17 17.23
N HIS A 989 -14.58 -11.04 16.28
CA HIS A 989 -13.20 -11.50 16.44
C HIS A 989 -12.36 -10.35 16.98
N VAL A 990 -11.88 -10.50 18.21
CA VAL A 990 -11.12 -9.47 18.94
C VAL A 990 -9.66 -9.87 19.07
N ILE A 991 -8.74 -8.97 18.74
CA ILE A 991 -7.29 -9.23 18.82
C ILE A 991 -6.69 -8.49 20.02
N LEU A 992 -6.00 -9.23 20.89
CA LEU A 992 -5.33 -8.73 22.08
C LEU A 992 -3.82 -8.97 21.97
N ASN A 993 -2.99 -8.02 22.39
CA ASN A 993 -1.53 -8.23 22.33
C ASN A 993 -1.01 -9.28 23.33
N GLU A 994 -1.77 -9.57 24.39
CA GLU A 994 -1.46 -10.57 25.41
C GLU A 994 -2.56 -11.64 25.46
N LYS A 995 -2.16 -12.88 25.77
CA LYS A 995 -3.08 -14.00 25.88
C LYS A 995 -4.12 -13.75 26.99
N PRO A 996 -5.42 -13.89 26.71
CA PRO A 996 -6.44 -13.81 27.75
C PRO A 996 -6.35 -15.04 28.68
N GLU A 997 -6.38 -14.81 29.98
CA GLU A 997 -6.40 -15.85 31.02
C GLU A 997 -7.82 -16.08 31.54
N LYS A 998 -8.57 -14.99 31.73
CA LYS A 998 -9.99 -15.03 32.13
C LYS A 998 -10.75 -13.93 31.41
N VAL A 999 -11.93 -14.28 30.89
CA VAL A 999 -12.84 -13.37 30.20
C VAL A 999 -14.19 -13.40 30.92
N TRP A 1000 -14.76 -12.22 31.16
CA TRP A 1000 -16.15 -12.07 31.55
C TRP A 1000 -16.90 -11.36 30.42
N LEU A 1001 -18.07 -11.88 30.08
CA LEU A 1001 -19.03 -11.30 29.15
C LEU A 1001 -20.30 -11.00 29.93
N ASP A 1002 -20.69 -9.72 30.02
CA ASP A 1002 -21.86 -9.25 30.79
C ASP A 1002 -21.90 -9.85 32.21
N GLU A 1003 -20.78 -9.70 32.93
CA GLU A 1003 -20.55 -10.20 34.30
C GLU A 1003 -20.49 -11.73 34.46
N THR A 1004 -20.79 -12.51 33.43
CA THR A 1004 -20.68 -13.98 33.43
C THR A 1004 -19.31 -14.44 32.93
N ILE A 1005 -18.81 -15.59 33.40
CA ILE A 1005 -17.51 -16.12 32.93
C ILE A 1005 -17.71 -16.70 31.52
N HIS A 1006 -16.94 -16.19 30.57
CA HIS A 1006 -16.93 -16.68 29.18
C HIS A 1006 -15.77 -17.67 28.98
N PRO A 1007 -15.98 -18.83 28.33
CA PRO A 1007 -14.92 -19.76 28.01
C PRO A 1007 -13.82 -19.10 27.17
N VAL A 1008 -12.56 -19.25 27.60
CA VAL A 1008 -11.42 -18.71 26.87
C VAL A 1008 -11.04 -19.68 25.75
N LYS A 1009 -11.52 -19.40 24.54
CA LYS A 1009 -10.96 -19.96 23.30
C LYS A 1009 -10.08 -18.88 22.67
N SER A 1010 -8.77 -19.03 22.81
CA SER A 1010 -7.79 -18.06 22.27
C SER A 1010 -6.77 -18.73 21.36
N GLU A 1011 -6.55 -18.16 20.20
CA GLU A 1011 -5.57 -18.62 19.22
C GLU A 1011 -4.50 -17.55 19.02
N ALA A 1012 -3.24 -17.96 18.89
CA ALA A 1012 -2.16 -17.04 18.56
C ALA A 1012 -2.21 -16.71 17.06
N GLY A 1013 -2.13 -15.44 16.72
CA GLY A 1013 -1.94 -14.90 15.37
C GLY A 1013 -0.71 -13.98 15.33
N MET A 1014 -0.45 -13.37 14.16
CA MET A 1014 0.75 -12.57 13.92
C MET A 1014 0.87 -11.34 14.84
N THR A 1015 -0.25 -10.65 15.07
CA THR A 1015 -0.29 -9.37 15.79
C THR A 1015 -0.76 -9.49 17.24
N GLY A 1016 -1.25 -10.67 17.64
CA GLY A 1016 -1.79 -10.91 18.97
C GLY A 1016 -2.55 -12.23 19.09
N TYR A 1017 -3.39 -12.31 20.11
CA TYR A 1017 -4.25 -13.45 20.43
C TYR A 1017 -5.69 -13.10 20.07
N ARG A 1018 -6.29 -13.93 19.23
CA ARG A 1018 -7.70 -13.85 18.84
C ARG A 1018 -8.59 -14.35 19.97
N LEU A 1019 -9.67 -13.62 20.24
CA LEU A 1019 -10.77 -13.97 21.14
C LEU A 1019 -12.09 -13.84 20.40
N VAL A 1020 -12.90 -14.90 20.37
CA VAL A 1020 -14.22 -14.90 19.73
C VAL A 1020 -15.31 -14.56 20.74
N LEU A 1021 -16.14 -13.58 20.41
CA LEU A 1021 -17.25 -13.09 21.21
C LEU A 1021 -18.55 -13.07 20.39
N PRO A 1022 -19.73 -13.23 21.03
CA PRO A 1022 -20.99 -13.35 20.30
C PRO A 1022 -21.46 -12.02 19.66
N ARG A 1023 -22.39 -12.11 18.71
CA ARG A 1023 -23.11 -10.94 18.17
C ARG A 1023 -23.92 -10.24 19.25
N GLY A 1024 -24.14 -8.94 19.07
CA GLY A 1024 -24.91 -8.10 19.98
C GLY A 1024 -24.09 -6.98 20.58
N THR A 1025 -24.61 -6.36 21.65
CA THR A 1025 -23.93 -5.32 22.41
C THR A 1025 -23.57 -5.85 23.78
N HIS A 1026 -22.27 -5.96 24.08
CA HIS A 1026 -21.80 -6.62 25.29
C HIS A 1026 -20.66 -5.87 25.98
N SER A 1027 -20.56 -6.04 27.29
CA SER A 1027 -19.44 -5.56 28.11
C SER A 1027 -18.49 -6.72 28.40
N VAL A 1028 -17.20 -6.50 28.11
CA VAL A 1028 -16.16 -7.53 28.18
C VAL A 1028 -15.07 -7.10 29.13
N ARG A 1029 -14.77 -7.94 30.11
CA ARG A 1029 -13.63 -7.76 31.00
C ARG A 1029 -12.63 -8.88 30.76
N VAL A 1030 -11.39 -8.52 30.45
CA VAL A 1030 -10.31 -9.47 30.18
C VAL A 1030 -9.20 -9.31 31.21
N ILE A 1031 -8.72 -10.41 31.76
CA ILE A 1031 -7.53 -10.50 32.59
C ILE A 1031 -6.49 -11.30 31.82
N THR A 1032 -5.29 -10.75 31.63
CA THR A 1032 -4.18 -11.38 30.90
C THR A 1032 -3.07 -11.86 31.84
N ARG A 1033 -3.16 -11.54 33.14
CA ARG A 1033 -2.11 -11.86 34.12
C ARG A 1033 -2.65 -12.37 35.46
N THR A 1034 -1.96 -13.35 36.01
CA THR A 1034 -2.20 -13.86 37.37
C THR A 1034 -1.71 -12.87 38.42
N GLN A 1035 -2.25 -12.97 39.64
CA GLN A 1035 -1.86 -12.08 40.75
C GLN A 1035 -0.39 -12.29 41.17
N GLY A 1036 0.13 -13.51 41.04
CA GLY A 1036 1.53 -13.85 41.32
C GLY A 1036 2.51 -13.21 40.33
N SER A 1037 2.26 -13.33 39.02
CA SER A 1037 3.16 -12.76 38.01
C SER A 1037 3.17 -11.22 38.03
N PHE A 1038 2.01 -10.60 38.28
CA PHE A 1038 1.90 -9.15 38.46
C PHE A 1038 2.71 -8.65 39.67
N SER A 1039 2.60 -9.34 40.82
CA SER A 1039 3.32 -8.98 42.04
C SER A 1039 4.83 -9.10 41.87
N LEU A 1040 5.30 -10.14 41.17
CA LEU A 1040 6.72 -10.41 40.95
C LEU A 1040 7.37 -9.37 40.01
N LYS A 1041 6.67 -8.94 38.94
CA LYS A 1041 7.12 -7.85 38.06
C LYS A 1041 7.23 -6.52 38.82
N ASN A 1042 6.20 -6.17 39.59
CA ASN A 1042 6.22 -4.91 40.36
C ASN A 1042 7.31 -4.92 41.44
N PHE A 1043 7.51 -6.06 42.12
CA PHE A 1043 8.60 -6.21 43.08
C PHE A 1043 9.98 -6.07 42.42
N SER A 1044 10.18 -6.68 41.25
CA SER A 1044 11.42 -6.55 40.47
C SER A 1044 11.70 -5.09 40.05
N ILE A 1045 10.67 -4.35 39.61
CA ILE A 1045 10.83 -2.93 39.23
C ILE A 1045 11.11 -2.06 40.46
N ILE A 1046 10.42 -2.29 41.58
CA ILE A 1046 10.68 -1.55 42.84
C ILE A 1046 12.12 -1.80 43.31
N ILE A 1047 12.60 -3.05 43.28
CA ILE A 1047 13.99 -3.38 43.61
C ILE A 1047 14.96 -2.68 42.65
N SER A 1048 14.69 -2.72 41.35
CA SER A 1048 15.54 -2.07 40.35
C SER A 1048 15.61 -0.55 40.56
N ALA A 1049 14.48 0.10 40.87
CA ALA A 1049 14.42 1.52 41.19
C ALA A 1049 15.19 1.85 42.49
N LEU A 1050 15.08 0.99 43.52
CA LEU A 1050 15.82 1.12 44.77
C LEU A 1050 17.34 1.01 44.52
N ILE A 1051 17.78 0.05 43.71
CA ILE A 1051 19.19 -0.14 43.32
C ILE A 1051 19.70 1.11 42.59
N ILE A 1052 18.93 1.65 41.64
CA ILE A 1052 19.31 2.86 40.91
C ILE A 1052 19.42 4.05 41.88
N THR A 1053 18.46 4.22 42.78
CA THR A 1053 18.44 5.34 43.73
C THR A 1053 19.61 5.25 44.72
N LEU A 1054 19.91 4.03 45.22
CA LEU A 1054 21.08 3.77 46.05
C LEU A 1054 22.38 4.00 45.28
N SER A 1055 22.46 3.64 44.01
CA SER A 1055 23.64 3.83 43.16
C SER A 1055 23.90 5.31 42.87
N VAL A 1056 22.84 6.07 42.54
CA VAL A 1056 22.92 7.53 42.34
C VAL A 1056 23.28 8.24 43.65
N GLY A 1057 22.65 7.85 44.76
CA GLY A 1057 22.97 8.38 46.08
C GLY A 1057 24.41 8.10 46.49
N SER A 1058 24.91 6.90 46.23
CA SER A 1058 26.30 6.51 46.51
C SER A 1058 27.29 7.26 45.62
N GLY A 1059 26.97 7.44 44.33
CA GLY A 1059 27.76 8.23 43.39
C GLY A 1059 27.83 9.71 43.80
N PHE A 1060 26.72 10.29 44.23
CA PHE A 1060 26.68 11.66 44.78
C PHE A 1060 27.52 11.78 46.05
N LEU A 1061 27.41 10.81 46.97
CA LEU A 1061 28.21 10.78 48.19
C LEU A 1061 29.72 10.69 47.90
N LEU A 1062 30.11 9.86 46.93
CA LEU A 1062 31.49 9.75 46.45
C LEU A 1062 31.98 11.06 45.83
N ALA A 1063 31.17 11.74 45.03
CA ALA A 1063 31.50 13.04 44.45
C ALA A 1063 31.68 14.12 45.53
N VAL A 1064 30.83 14.14 46.56
CA VAL A 1064 30.97 15.02 47.73
C VAL A 1064 32.23 14.71 48.51
N LEU A 1065 32.52 13.44 48.80
CA LEU A 1065 33.74 13.03 49.50
C LEU A 1065 35.00 13.39 48.70
N TYR A 1066 34.97 13.23 47.38
CA TYR A 1066 36.07 13.62 46.49
C TYR A 1066 36.26 15.14 46.47
N GLY A 1067 35.16 15.91 46.42
CA GLY A 1067 35.17 17.37 46.54
C GLY A 1067 35.72 17.86 47.88
N VAL A 1068 35.29 17.27 49.00
CA VAL A 1068 35.81 17.58 50.34
C VAL A 1068 37.30 17.24 50.46
N ARG A 1069 37.74 16.12 49.88
CA ARG A 1069 39.15 15.72 49.85
C ARG A 1069 39.98 16.65 48.96
N PHE A 1070 39.43 17.11 47.85
CA PHE A 1070 40.05 18.11 46.97
C PHE A 1070 40.21 19.46 47.69
N ILE A 1071 39.18 19.92 48.40
CA ILE A 1071 39.23 21.15 49.21
C ILE A 1071 40.23 21.01 50.37
N ARG A 1072 40.28 19.87 51.07
CA ARG A 1072 41.28 19.60 52.13
C ARG A 1072 42.71 19.56 51.59
N ARG A 1073 42.95 18.94 50.43
CA ARG A 1073 44.28 18.96 49.76
C ARG A 1073 44.70 20.36 49.34
N ARG A 1074 43.76 21.23 49.00
CA ARG A 1074 44.03 22.64 48.67
C ARG A 1074 44.34 23.47 49.91
N ARG A 1075 43.70 23.17 51.05
CA ARG A 1075 43.97 23.81 52.35
C ARG A 1075 45.34 23.43 52.94
N ASN A 1076 45.73 22.16 52.86
CA ASN A 1076 47.05 21.68 53.32
C ASN A 1076 48.22 22.06 52.38
N ARG A 1077 47.96 22.70 51.24
CA ARG A 1077 49.00 23.29 50.38
C ARG A 1077 49.23 24.78 50.67
N ASN A 1078 48.38 25.40 51.49
CA ASN A 1078 48.43 26.80 51.88
C ASN A 1078 48.71 27.00 53.39
N SER A 1079 49.10 25.93 54.08
CA SER A 1079 49.69 25.91 55.44
C SER A 1079 51.06 25.29 55.34
#